data_AF-A0A9P0KR01-F1
#
_entry.id   AF-A0A9P0KR01-F1
#
_cell.length_a   1.000
_cell.length_b   1.000
_cell.length_c   1.000
_cell.angle_alpha   90.00
_cell.angle_beta   90.00
_cell.angle_gamma   90.00
#
_symmetry.space_group_name_H-M   'P 1'
#
loop_
_entity.id
_entity.type
_entity.pdbx_description
1 polymer ?
#
loop_
_entity_poly.entity_id
_entity_poly.type
_entity_poly.pdbx_seq_one_letter_code
_entity_poly.pdbx_strand_id
1 'polypeptide(L)'
;MFTSVSITWQYLMAIGLPPQWCHEYEWETRTHYWTVAQDFWFLADNYKPLPIKKLIAESLMCIVSCRQLHNFWREIRNSWKDKFVYEGGSNESILKQFEQPGHANPVSDFTTYTTSYLDVFKGIFFNVSYYGAIWIVFLGGVNRNNIFSIVYLCYVFVYLWYGLNLYYKPLPAILRSWNNLIAQNVLIIMAKALLQVVGCFYLYRIPMSYCAFVKLFGIGCVRRFEDTKYFEQLEQSECKLRWNELAGIEWDVVIFAFLMIQRRVFMSYNFFLIIDEAKAGHLLSARGASILHDMKHKEIKAVNDEVARIKEKIKSEQKRVKAAAERFQGAYARTGATNHPRATRLGDFYMFEDIESEIETDLLPPIDEDEGLERDLTLIGLFVDAYETDLREAVIHYWGDDAVITSETYTWKSRLYYVYKFILAIFDSLMVDATIFMDKNTGNYKTVRDTLEQEKRLLKETTDYQNGVRVEGWWLPRASYDTLLLKGKLQKPKKPPKELTHEERPNFIKMMQSLYIFTLAKSDLLCYVLIIMNQIMYCELITLPLVLMMFGWGTLSNPRPSKTYWIIMLGYVEWVILLKCIFQFEVMPGNVVREKIEFKTKLHKTNPFFPSVVWGLQAEDWYYIWEMFILFSIILHRQYLKTIGLWSSIKDTTQQERLDGTYAIVNGVLVSRKVTDRMYVVTCAKADALDRALLAIKSILIQYAVHLRDLYQRLMFHAFQKPVDLYTPMFIFDLISMIVIGIGYPAFFDDDDENIFFYVSENIIPVKFVMCLFAHMMGSLVDRAIYLRKDVTAKLVFQVLNVILLHLFLFFLLPIFGNGKLAHRDAAIILYYITRCLYLLISACQIRCGYPSRIWGYFMTHDVGAVRYCLFLAYWNIPILYELRVLMDWIFTDTTMSIFEYFRMEDIHVTLYDIKCKRQVEENHSVEPGEPKVRFFKYVYGTSWVIIILVTIWFPIMYVSWGRSVGESMVPNHARLTLTVGTVDPVYDNRATGIFRFSELDYQHLLQVYNAYAASKVFLHGYTSRDVCAVIFNHGSQIWMIREQDRLKIIRELRGSHPVTLRLQWERLHKELMTLMMTPDKSISAFPEGENLFKWIGTIAGPKDTVYETLKFKLSFQFPNSYPYSAPLVKFLTPCFHPNVDTSGNICLDILKDKWSALYDVRTILLSIQALLGEPNIDSPLNALAAEKWQVQDEYKKYVLETYKDA
;
A
#
# COMPACT_ATOMS: atom_id res chain seq x y z
N MET A 1 -5.58 -48.37 33.72
CA MET A 1 -5.61 -48.57 35.19
C MET A 1 -5.48 -47.24 35.91
N PHE A 2 -4.36 -46.52 35.78
CA PHE A 2 -4.17 -45.21 36.42
C PHE A 2 -5.32 -44.22 36.15
N THR A 3 -5.71 -44.03 34.88
CA THR A 3 -6.84 -43.14 34.50
C THR A 3 -8.17 -43.54 35.12
N SER A 4 -8.47 -44.84 35.17
CA SER A 4 -9.70 -45.37 35.76
C SER A 4 -9.74 -45.20 37.28
N VAL A 5 -8.60 -45.36 37.96
CA VAL A 5 -8.50 -45.10 39.41
C VAL A 5 -8.59 -43.60 39.70
N SER A 6 -7.95 -42.76 38.87
CA SER A 6 -7.98 -41.30 38.98
C SER A 6 -9.41 -40.75 38.89
N ILE A 7 -10.19 -41.17 37.89
CA ILE A 7 -11.56 -40.66 37.72
C ILE A 7 -12.48 -41.10 38.85
N THR A 8 -12.34 -42.35 39.34
CA THR A 8 -13.09 -42.83 40.50
C THR A 8 -12.73 -42.03 41.74
N TRP A 9 -11.45 -41.76 41.96
CA TRP A 9 -10.97 -40.94 43.07
C TRP A 9 -11.51 -39.50 43.00
N GLN A 10 -11.39 -38.84 41.84
CA GLN A 10 -11.90 -37.48 41.67
C GLN A 10 -13.43 -37.41 41.80
N TYR A 11 -14.16 -38.41 41.28
CA TYR A 11 -15.62 -38.46 41.45
C TYR A 11 -16.03 -38.59 42.93
N LEU A 12 -15.29 -39.40 43.71
CA LEU A 12 -15.49 -39.50 45.15
C LEU A 12 -15.21 -38.16 45.87
N MET A 13 -14.16 -37.43 45.47
CA MET A 13 -13.85 -36.10 46.00
C MET A 13 -14.92 -35.06 45.65
N ALA A 14 -15.57 -35.18 44.48
CA ALA A 14 -16.68 -34.30 44.09
C ALA A 14 -17.97 -34.56 44.88
N ILE A 15 -18.19 -35.77 45.38
CA ILE A 15 -19.32 -36.12 46.24
C ILE A 15 -19.11 -35.56 47.66
N GLY A 16 -17.88 -35.61 48.16
CA GLY A 16 -17.56 -35.16 49.51
C GLY A 16 -18.22 -36.01 50.62
N LEU A 17 -18.27 -35.46 51.83
CA LEU A 17 -18.99 -36.03 52.96
C LEU A 17 -20.47 -35.65 52.87
N PRO A 18 -21.39 -36.48 53.40
CA PRO A 18 -22.80 -36.13 53.45
C PRO A 18 -23.05 -34.80 54.16
N PRO A 19 -23.77 -33.84 53.55
CA PRO A 19 -23.98 -32.50 54.13
C PRO A 19 -24.77 -32.54 55.45
N GLN A 20 -25.43 -33.66 55.75
CA GLN A 20 -26.18 -33.90 56.99
C GLN A 20 -25.26 -34.01 58.22
N TRP A 21 -23.97 -34.29 58.04
CA TRP A 21 -23.04 -34.51 59.15
C TRP A 21 -22.51 -33.20 59.76
N CYS A 22 -22.81 -32.03 59.18
CA CYS A 22 -22.41 -30.70 59.67
C CYS A 22 -20.91 -30.60 60.05
N HIS A 23 -20.06 -31.34 59.36
CA HIS A 23 -18.62 -31.35 59.58
C HIS A 23 -17.96 -30.45 58.54
N GLU A 24 -17.33 -29.38 59.01
CA GLU A 24 -16.55 -28.47 58.16
C GLU A 24 -15.17 -29.08 57.88
N TYR A 25 -14.66 -28.89 56.66
CA TYR A 25 -13.32 -29.36 56.30
C TYR A 25 -12.24 -28.40 56.83
N GLU A 26 -11.07 -28.91 57.23
CA GLU A 26 -10.00 -28.09 57.82
C GLU A 26 -9.51 -26.95 56.90
N TRP A 27 -9.69 -27.10 55.59
CA TRP A 27 -9.31 -26.12 54.56
C TRP A 27 -10.44 -25.16 54.16
N GLU A 28 -11.59 -25.15 54.86
CA GLU A 28 -12.71 -24.22 54.62
C GLU A 28 -12.49 -22.81 55.20
N THR A 29 -11.26 -22.49 55.62
CA THR A 29 -10.94 -21.13 56.09
C THR A 29 -11.12 -20.12 54.95
N ARG A 30 -11.90 -19.04 55.20
CA ARG A 30 -12.37 -18.05 54.22
C ARG A 30 -11.29 -17.09 53.67
N THR A 31 -10.10 -17.59 53.38
CA THR A 31 -9.02 -16.82 52.76
C THR A 31 -8.97 -17.09 51.26
N HIS A 32 -8.57 -16.08 50.48
CA HIS A 32 -8.38 -16.20 49.02
C HIS A 32 -7.42 -17.34 48.63
N TYR A 33 -6.44 -17.68 49.47
CA TYR A 33 -5.49 -18.76 49.18
C TYR A 33 -6.21 -20.12 49.10
N TRP A 34 -7.08 -20.41 50.08
CA TRP A 34 -7.74 -21.70 50.16
C TRP A 34 -8.83 -21.87 49.11
N THR A 35 -9.54 -20.80 48.72
CA THR A 35 -10.52 -20.87 47.62
C THR A 35 -9.85 -21.23 46.29
N VAL A 36 -8.66 -20.69 46.01
CA VAL A 36 -7.88 -21.06 44.83
C VAL A 36 -7.26 -22.46 44.95
N ALA A 37 -6.79 -22.83 46.15
CA ALA A 37 -6.25 -24.16 46.42
C ALA A 37 -7.30 -25.26 46.21
N GLN A 38 -8.54 -25.02 46.64
CA GLN A 38 -9.67 -25.93 46.47
C GLN A 38 -9.96 -26.19 44.98
N ASP A 39 -9.99 -25.14 44.15
CA ASP A 39 -10.24 -25.27 42.72
C ASP A 39 -9.10 -25.96 41.95
N PHE A 40 -7.84 -25.77 42.38
CA PHE A 40 -6.65 -26.31 41.73
C PHE A 40 -6.35 -27.76 42.16
N TRP A 41 -6.42 -28.07 43.46
CA TRP A 41 -6.19 -29.42 44.00
C TRP A 41 -7.42 -30.32 43.96
N PHE A 42 -8.57 -29.80 43.50
CA PHE A 42 -9.82 -30.55 43.41
C PHE A 42 -10.27 -31.10 44.77
N LEU A 43 -10.26 -30.24 45.79
CA LEU A 43 -10.68 -30.56 47.16
C LEU A 43 -12.19 -30.35 47.34
N ALA A 44 -12.82 -31.21 48.16
CA ALA A 44 -14.24 -31.09 48.51
C ALA A 44 -14.52 -29.80 49.32
N ASP A 45 -15.67 -29.18 49.08
CA ASP A 45 -16.18 -27.99 49.78
C ASP A 45 -17.71 -28.12 49.96
N ASN A 46 -18.20 -27.73 51.13
CA ASN A 46 -19.62 -27.72 51.46
C ASN A 46 -20.39 -26.53 50.83
N TYR A 47 -19.72 -25.44 50.48
CA TYR A 47 -20.37 -24.18 50.04
C TYR A 47 -20.28 -23.91 48.54
N LYS A 48 -19.13 -24.19 47.92
CA LYS A 48 -18.93 -24.04 46.48
C LYS A 48 -18.77 -25.42 45.82
N PRO A 49 -19.76 -25.89 45.05
CA PRO A 49 -19.64 -27.19 44.39
C PRO A 49 -18.52 -27.16 43.35
N LEU A 50 -17.69 -28.20 43.36
CA LEU A 50 -16.64 -28.40 42.37
C LEU A 50 -17.22 -28.42 40.94
N PRO A 51 -16.53 -27.86 39.93
CA PRO A 51 -17.00 -27.86 38.55
C PRO A 51 -16.90 -29.27 37.94
N ILE A 52 -17.95 -30.09 38.13
CA ILE A 52 -18.07 -31.48 37.64
C ILE A 52 -17.84 -31.59 36.13
N LYS A 53 -18.11 -30.53 35.36
CA LYS A 53 -17.86 -30.47 33.91
C LYS A 53 -16.40 -30.80 33.53
N LYS A 54 -15.42 -30.56 34.41
CA LYS A 54 -14.01 -30.92 34.19
C LYS A 54 -13.81 -32.45 34.02
N LEU A 55 -14.61 -33.27 34.71
CA LEU A 55 -14.53 -34.74 34.69
C LEU A 55 -14.91 -35.35 33.32
N ILE A 56 -15.61 -34.60 32.47
CA ILE A 56 -15.99 -35.04 31.12
C ILE A 56 -14.73 -35.27 30.26
N ALA A 57 -13.71 -34.43 30.39
CA ALA A 57 -12.47 -34.58 29.64
C ALA A 57 -11.69 -35.84 30.06
N GLU A 58 -11.61 -36.12 31.37
CA GLU A 58 -10.96 -37.32 31.88
C GLU A 58 -11.71 -38.61 31.53
N SER A 59 -13.05 -38.57 31.53
CA SER A 59 -13.86 -39.72 31.11
C SER A 59 -13.64 -40.04 29.63
N LEU A 60 -13.60 -39.03 28.76
CA LEU A 60 -13.22 -39.19 27.35
C LEU A 60 -11.82 -39.76 27.19
N MET A 61 -10.83 -39.27 27.93
CA MET A 61 -9.46 -39.80 27.92
C MET A 61 -9.42 -41.28 28.35
N CYS A 62 -10.21 -41.66 29.36
CA CYS A 62 -10.32 -43.04 29.80
C CYS A 62 -10.96 -43.93 28.71
N ILE A 63 -12.03 -43.47 28.06
CA ILE A 63 -12.68 -44.19 26.95
C ILE A 63 -11.68 -44.44 25.81
N VAL A 64 -10.96 -43.40 25.38
CA VAL A 64 -9.95 -43.50 24.31
C VAL A 64 -8.83 -44.46 24.71
N SER A 65 -8.34 -44.38 25.96
CA SER A 65 -7.30 -45.27 26.46
C SER A 65 -7.74 -46.75 26.49
N CYS A 66 -8.98 -47.01 26.90
CA CYS A 66 -9.55 -48.36 26.88
C CYS A 66 -9.68 -48.91 25.44
N ARG A 67 -10.08 -48.07 24.48
CA ARG A 67 -10.15 -48.46 23.07
C ARG A 67 -8.76 -48.69 22.47
N GLN A 68 -7.78 -47.87 22.81
CA GLN A 68 -6.40 -48.05 22.39
C GLN A 68 -5.79 -49.35 22.96
N LEU A 69 -6.05 -49.66 24.23
CA LEU A 69 -5.64 -50.92 24.85
C LEU A 69 -6.25 -52.12 24.11
N HIS A 70 -7.54 -52.05 23.77
CA HIS A 70 -8.20 -53.09 22.98
C HIS A 70 -7.54 -53.29 21.60
N ASN A 71 -7.14 -52.21 20.93
CA ASN A 71 -6.40 -52.28 19.67
C ASN A 71 -5.03 -52.95 19.85
N PHE A 72 -4.26 -52.56 20.88
CA PHE A 72 -2.97 -53.22 21.17
C PHE A 72 -3.12 -54.71 21.50
N TRP A 73 -4.17 -55.10 22.23
CA TRP A 73 -4.46 -56.52 22.48
C TRP A 73 -4.77 -57.29 21.19
N ARG A 74 -5.53 -56.68 20.26
CA ARG A 74 -5.76 -57.27 18.93
C ARG A 74 -4.48 -57.36 18.10
N GLU A 75 -3.60 -56.38 18.20
CA GLU A 75 -2.29 -56.38 17.55
C GLU A 75 -1.42 -57.53 18.08
N ILE A 76 -1.21 -57.59 19.40
CA ILE A 76 -0.41 -58.62 20.06
C ILE A 76 -0.96 -60.02 19.79
N ARG A 77 -2.29 -60.22 19.86
CA ARG A 77 -2.92 -61.54 19.62
C ARG A 77 -2.69 -62.05 18.19
N ASN A 78 -2.69 -61.15 17.20
CA ASN A 78 -2.58 -61.51 15.80
C ASN A 78 -1.12 -61.47 15.28
N SER A 79 -0.19 -60.84 16.00
CA SER A 79 1.25 -60.81 15.67
C SER A 79 1.89 -62.21 15.60
N TRP A 80 1.34 -63.20 16.30
CA TRP A 80 1.81 -64.60 16.28
C TRP A 80 1.33 -65.40 15.04
N LYS A 81 0.54 -64.78 14.15
CA LYS A 81 0.03 -65.41 12.93
C LYS A 81 0.71 -64.77 11.71
N ASP A 82 1.67 -65.46 11.11
CA ASP A 82 2.52 -64.97 9.99
C ASP A 82 1.79 -64.45 8.74
N LYS A 83 0.46 -64.62 8.62
CA LYS A 83 -0.33 -64.22 7.43
C LYS A 83 -1.67 -63.55 7.75
N PHE A 84 -1.88 -63.02 8.96
CA PHE A 84 -3.13 -62.30 9.24
C PHE A 84 -3.03 -60.83 8.82
N VAL A 85 -3.57 -60.51 7.64
CA VAL A 85 -3.69 -59.12 7.15
C VAL A 85 -4.94 -58.50 7.77
N TYR A 86 -4.77 -57.46 8.59
CA TYR A 86 -5.92 -56.69 9.09
C TYR A 86 -6.65 -56.02 7.91
N GLU A 87 -7.98 -55.90 7.99
CA GLU A 87 -8.76 -55.13 7.01
C GLU A 87 -8.28 -53.66 6.89
N GLY A 88 -7.67 -53.12 7.96
CA GLY A 88 -7.03 -51.81 7.99
C GLY A 88 -5.50 -51.80 7.78
N GLY A 89 -4.88 -52.93 7.45
CA GLY A 89 -3.42 -53.07 7.26
C GLY A 89 -2.60 -53.28 8.54
N SER A 90 -1.30 -53.56 8.39
CA SER A 90 -0.35 -53.74 9.51
C SER A 90 0.17 -52.41 10.06
N ASN A 91 0.32 -52.30 11.38
CA ASN A 91 0.86 -51.14 12.09
C ASN A 91 2.36 -51.27 12.45
N GLU A 92 3.06 -52.29 11.94
CA GLU A 92 4.48 -52.50 12.24
C GLU A 92 5.38 -51.34 11.77
N SER A 93 6.50 -51.15 12.47
CA SER A 93 7.45 -50.09 12.14
C SER A 93 8.24 -50.40 10.87
N ILE A 94 8.14 -49.53 9.87
CA ILE A 94 8.76 -49.67 8.55
C ILE A 94 10.28 -49.33 8.57
N LEU A 95 10.82 -48.89 9.71
CA LEU A 95 12.20 -48.38 9.83
C LEU A 95 13.26 -49.35 9.30
N LYS A 96 13.08 -50.66 9.53
CA LYS A 96 14.04 -51.70 9.12
C LYS A 96 13.91 -52.11 7.64
N GLN A 97 12.73 -51.92 7.05
CA GLN A 97 12.43 -52.31 5.66
C GLN A 97 12.94 -51.27 4.66
N PHE A 98 13.10 -50.01 5.08
CA PHE A 98 13.60 -48.91 4.25
C PHE A 98 15.03 -49.10 3.74
N GLU A 99 15.89 -49.80 4.49
CA GLU A 99 17.32 -49.95 4.16
C GLU A 99 17.65 -51.29 3.47
N GLN A 100 16.65 -52.15 3.27
CA GLN A 100 16.85 -53.45 2.63
C GLN A 100 16.90 -53.29 1.10
N PRO A 101 18.04 -53.62 0.45
CA PRO A 101 18.14 -53.53 -1.01
C PRO A 101 17.15 -54.51 -1.66
N GLY A 102 16.35 -54.03 -2.61
CA GLY A 102 15.37 -54.84 -3.36
C GLY A 102 14.00 -55.02 -2.69
N HIS A 103 13.70 -54.31 -1.59
CA HIS A 103 12.36 -54.31 -1.00
C HIS A 103 11.36 -53.53 -1.90
N ALA A 104 10.36 -54.22 -2.45
CA ALA A 104 9.30 -53.60 -3.25
C ALA A 104 8.25 -52.94 -2.34
N ASN A 105 8.02 -51.64 -2.52
CA ASN A 105 7.00 -50.91 -1.77
C ASN A 105 5.60 -51.48 -2.07
N PRO A 106 4.80 -51.87 -1.07
CA PRO A 106 3.45 -52.42 -1.28
C PRO A 106 2.43 -51.39 -1.78
N VAL A 107 2.73 -50.09 -1.72
CA VAL A 107 1.84 -49.02 -2.16
C VAL A 107 2.06 -48.69 -3.64
N SER A 108 0.98 -48.51 -4.38
CA SER A 108 1.01 -48.06 -5.78
C SER A 108 1.64 -46.68 -5.91
N ASP A 109 2.49 -46.48 -6.91
CA ASP A 109 3.15 -45.21 -7.15
C ASP A 109 2.19 -44.13 -7.67
N PHE A 110 1.70 -43.29 -6.75
CA PHE A 110 0.85 -42.14 -7.05
C PHE A 110 1.65 -40.88 -7.45
N THR A 111 2.98 -40.92 -7.35
CA THR A 111 3.85 -39.77 -7.66
C THR A 111 4.25 -39.72 -9.13
N THR A 112 4.33 -40.88 -9.78
CA THR A 112 4.75 -41.01 -11.18
C THR A 112 3.56 -41.03 -12.14
N TYR A 113 2.44 -41.65 -11.75
CA TYR A 113 1.22 -41.72 -12.55
C TYR A 113 0.01 -41.23 -11.73
N THR A 114 -0.67 -40.20 -12.23
CA THR A 114 -1.92 -39.73 -11.63
C THR A 114 -3.11 -40.43 -12.28
N THR A 115 -3.61 -41.49 -11.64
CA THR A 115 -4.75 -42.28 -12.15
C THR A 115 -6.10 -41.79 -11.62
N SER A 116 -6.11 -41.19 -10.43
CA SER A 116 -7.32 -40.76 -9.74
C SER A 116 -7.16 -39.38 -9.08
N TYR A 117 -8.29 -38.69 -8.81
CA TYR A 117 -8.28 -37.46 -8.00
C TYR A 117 -7.78 -37.69 -6.57
N LEU A 118 -7.91 -38.91 -6.04
CA LEU A 118 -7.35 -39.29 -4.75
C LEU A 118 -5.81 -39.28 -4.77
N ASP A 119 -5.19 -39.67 -5.88
CA ASP A 119 -3.73 -39.62 -6.06
C ASP A 119 -3.23 -38.18 -6.12
N VAL A 120 -3.99 -37.27 -6.76
CA VAL A 120 -3.72 -35.82 -6.72
C VAL A 120 -3.78 -35.30 -5.29
N PHE A 121 -4.80 -35.68 -4.53
CA PHE A 121 -4.92 -35.29 -3.12
C PHE A 121 -3.78 -35.86 -2.25
N LYS A 122 -3.42 -37.14 -2.41
CA LYS A 122 -2.26 -37.75 -1.72
C LYS A 122 -0.97 -37.01 -2.04
N GLY A 123 -0.73 -36.72 -3.32
CA GLY A 123 0.42 -35.94 -3.78
C GLY A 123 0.51 -34.58 -3.10
N ILE A 124 -0.59 -33.83 -3.03
CA ILE A 124 -0.63 -32.52 -2.35
C ILE A 124 -0.41 -32.68 -0.85
N PHE A 125 -1.15 -33.57 -0.20
CA PHE A 125 -1.09 -33.77 1.25
C PHE A 125 0.31 -34.13 1.74
N PHE A 126 0.95 -35.14 1.15
CA PHE A 126 2.26 -35.59 1.62
C PHE A 126 3.38 -34.59 1.30
N ASN A 127 3.31 -33.86 0.17
CA ASN A 127 4.28 -32.81 -0.14
C ASN A 127 4.15 -31.59 0.79
N VAL A 128 2.93 -31.20 1.16
CA VAL A 128 2.68 -30.03 2.02
C VAL A 128 2.87 -30.36 3.51
N SER A 129 2.66 -31.61 3.93
CA SER A 129 2.63 -32.05 5.33
C SER A 129 3.77 -31.49 6.21
N TYR A 130 5.02 -31.60 5.75
CA TYR A 130 6.20 -31.12 6.48
C TYR A 130 6.17 -29.61 6.71
N TYR A 131 6.00 -28.83 5.64
CA TYR A 131 5.95 -27.37 5.76
C TYR A 131 4.70 -26.93 6.55
N GLY A 132 3.56 -27.60 6.36
CA GLY A 132 2.33 -27.34 7.12
C GLY A 132 2.52 -27.52 8.63
N ALA A 133 3.20 -28.58 9.06
CA ALA A 133 3.51 -28.79 10.48
C ALA A 133 4.43 -27.68 11.03
N ILE A 134 5.46 -27.28 10.28
CA ILE A 134 6.36 -26.19 10.69
C ILE A 134 5.64 -24.83 10.73
N TRP A 135 4.72 -24.57 9.79
CA TRP A 135 3.89 -23.34 9.79
C TRP A 135 2.94 -23.26 10.99
N ILE A 136 2.37 -24.38 11.44
CA ILE A 136 1.57 -24.41 12.66
C ILE A 136 2.43 -24.05 13.89
N VAL A 137 3.68 -24.55 13.97
CA VAL A 137 4.62 -24.16 15.03
C VAL A 137 4.95 -22.66 14.95
N PHE A 138 5.16 -22.13 13.74
CA PHE A 138 5.37 -20.69 13.53
C PHE A 138 4.20 -19.87 14.06
N LEU A 139 2.97 -20.20 13.66
CA LEU A 139 1.74 -19.51 14.08
C LEU A 139 1.54 -19.53 15.59
N GLY A 140 1.79 -20.68 16.23
CA GLY A 140 1.72 -20.78 17.69
C GLY A 140 2.81 -19.98 18.41
N GLY A 141 3.97 -19.77 17.77
CA GLY A 141 5.04 -18.90 18.28
C GLY A 141 4.69 -17.42 18.17
N VAL A 142 4.17 -16.94 17.04
CA VAL A 142 3.91 -15.50 16.84
C VAL A 142 2.64 -14.98 17.52
N ASN A 143 1.64 -15.83 17.74
CA ASN A 143 0.34 -15.42 18.31
C ASN A 143 0.38 -15.20 19.83
N ARG A 144 1.50 -15.50 20.49
CA ARG A 144 1.66 -15.36 21.95
C ARG A 144 2.98 -14.67 22.27
N ASN A 145 2.93 -13.70 23.18
CA ASN A 145 4.11 -12.91 23.55
C ASN A 145 4.69 -13.45 24.86
N ASN A 146 5.49 -14.52 24.77
CA ASN A 146 6.19 -15.09 25.92
C ASN A 146 7.57 -15.60 25.49
N ILE A 147 8.45 -15.87 26.46
CA ILE A 147 9.80 -16.39 26.15
C ILE A 147 9.78 -17.77 25.45
N PHE A 148 8.77 -18.61 25.72
CA PHE A 148 8.64 -19.93 25.09
C PHE A 148 8.31 -19.82 23.60
N SER A 149 7.60 -18.79 23.19
CA SER A 149 7.31 -18.45 21.80
C SER A 149 8.57 -18.18 20.99
N ILE A 150 9.55 -17.48 21.57
CA ILE A 150 10.85 -17.24 20.93
C ILE A 150 11.58 -18.56 20.69
N VAL A 151 11.51 -19.48 21.66
CA VAL A 151 12.10 -20.82 21.52
C VAL A 151 11.48 -21.57 20.35
N TYR A 152 10.15 -21.54 20.21
CA TYR A 152 9.47 -22.12 19.03
C TYR A 152 9.93 -21.47 17.72
N LEU A 153 10.03 -20.14 17.66
CA LEU A 153 10.47 -19.42 16.46
C LEU A 153 11.91 -19.79 16.06
N CYS A 154 12.83 -19.86 17.03
CA CYS A 154 14.21 -20.30 16.78
C CYS A 154 14.25 -21.72 16.18
N TYR A 155 13.46 -22.66 16.70
CA TYR A 155 13.40 -24.00 16.13
C TYR A 155 12.83 -24.00 14.71
N VAL A 156 11.74 -23.26 14.48
CA VAL A 156 11.13 -23.11 13.16
C VAL A 156 12.16 -22.61 12.15
N PHE A 157 12.88 -21.52 12.44
CA PHE A 157 13.88 -20.97 11.52
C PHE A 157 14.99 -21.97 11.20
N VAL A 158 15.47 -22.73 12.19
CA VAL A 158 16.46 -23.80 11.95
C VAL A 158 15.90 -24.86 10.99
N TYR A 159 14.66 -25.32 11.18
CA TYR A 159 14.04 -26.30 10.27
C TYR A 159 13.74 -25.73 8.89
N LEU A 160 13.33 -24.46 8.76
CA LEU A 160 13.12 -23.79 7.48
C LEU A 160 14.45 -23.61 6.71
N TRP A 161 15.56 -23.36 7.42
CA TRP A 161 16.90 -23.32 6.82
C TRP A 161 17.32 -24.66 6.24
N TYR A 162 17.13 -25.76 6.98
CA TYR A 162 17.35 -27.11 6.47
C TYR A 162 16.41 -27.43 5.29
N GLY A 163 15.11 -27.18 5.43
CA GLY A 163 14.08 -27.43 4.43
C GLY A 163 14.12 -28.87 3.89
N LEU A 164 13.96 -29.03 2.57
CA LEU A 164 14.03 -30.35 1.93
C LEU A 164 15.39 -31.06 2.03
N ASN A 165 16.46 -30.37 2.46
CA ASN A 165 17.75 -31.05 2.67
C ASN A 165 17.65 -32.12 3.78
N LEU A 166 16.62 -32.03 4.63
CA LEU A 166 16.30 -33.05 5.63
C LEU A 166 15.95 -34.41 4.99
N TYR A 167 15.31 -34.44 3.82
CA TYR A 167 14.86 -35.68 3.18
C TYR A 167 16.02 -36.54 2.64
N TYR A 168 17.22 -35.94 2.48
CA TYR A 168 18.41 -36.68 2.06
C TYR A 168 19.06 -37.46 3.22
N LYS A 169 18.76 -37.08 4.46
CA LYS A 169 19.25 -37.77 5.66
C LYS A 169 18.53 -39.12 5.84
N PRO A 170 19.17 -40.11 6.50
CA PRO A 170 18.52 -41.39 6.77
C PRO A 170 17.33 -41.19 7.73
N LEU A 171 16.28 -41.99 7.55
CA LEU A 171 15.02 -41.89 8.31
C LEU A 171 15.23 -41.89 9.84
N PRO A 172 16.13 -42.69 10.45
CA PRO A 172 16.41 -42.62 11.87
C PRO A 172 16.96 -41.27 12.34
N ALA A 173 17.73 -40.56 11.50
CA ALA A 173 18.25 -39.23 11.83
C ALA A 173 17.14 -38.16 11.77
N ILE A 174 16.25 -38.26 10.78
CA ILE A 174 15.06 -37.40 10.66
C ILE A 174 14.18 -37.57 11.91
N LEU A 175 13.85 -38.82 12.26
CA LEU A 175 13.04 -39.14 13.43
C LEU A 175 13.70 -38.72 14.74
N ARG A 176 15.02 -38.89 14.89
CA ARG A 176 15.75 -38.43 16.08
C ARG A 176 15.63 -36.91 16.25
N SER A 177 15.84 -36.16 15.18
CA SER A 177 15.69 -34.70 15.16
C SER A 177 14.25 -34.30 15.50
N TRP A 178 13.25 -34.93 14.87
CA TRP A 178 11.84 -34.62 15.11
C TRP A 178 11.37 -34.99 16.51
N ASN A 179 11.82 -36.12 17.06
CA ASN A 179 11.54 -36.52 18.44
C ASN A 179 12.14 -35.53 19.44
N ASN A 180 13.30 -34.92 19.14
CA ASN A 180 13.84 -33.84 19.98
C ASN A 180 12.89 -32.63 19.98
N LEU A 181 12.37 -32.21 18.83
CA LEU A 181 11.39 -31.12 18.74
C LEU A 181 10.11 -31.42 19.54
N ILE A 182 9.58 -32.65 19.44
CA ILE A 182 8.42 -33.09 20.22
C ILE A 182 8.73 -33.05 21.73
N ALA A 183 9.91 -33.53 22.14
CA ALA A 183 10.33 -33.50 23.54
C ALA A 183 10.39 -32.07 24.08
N GLN A 184 10.91 -31.12 23.30
CA GLN A 184 10.95 -29.70 23.70
C GLN A 184 9.55 -29.10 23.86
N ASN A 185 8.61 -29.39 22.96
CA ASN A 185 7.22 -28.93 23.09
C ASN A 185 6.57 -29.48 24.37
N VAL A 186 6.77 -30.76 24.69
CA VAL A 186 6.26 -31.36 25.94
C VAL A 186 6.91 -30.70 27.17
N LEU A 187 8.21 -30.41 27.13
CA LEU A 187 8.89 -29.69 28.22
C LEU A 187 8.32 -28.28 28.42
N ILE A 188 8.00 -27.57 27.34
CA ILE A 188 7.35 -26.25 27.41
C ILE A 188 5.95 -26.35 28.02
N ILE A 189 5.15 -27.34 27.62
CA ILE A 189 3.81 -27.58 28.20
C ILE A 189 3.93 -27.83 29.71
N MET A 190 4.89 -28.68 30.11
CA MET A 190 5.13 -28.99 31.51
C MET A 190 5.60 -27.75 32.30
N ALA A 191 6.49 -26.95 31.73
CA ALA A 191 6.96 -25.70 32.33
C ALA A 191 5.82 -24.67 32.49
N LYS A 192 4.96 -24.50 31.47
CA LYS A 192 3.78 -23.63 31.54
C LYS A 192 2.79 -24.10 32.60
N ALA A 193 2.54 -25.40 32.70
CA ALA A 193 1.67 -25.97 33.73
C ALA A 193 2.20 -25.69 35.15
N LEU A 194 3.53 -25.77 35.36
CA LEU A 194 4.16 -25.41 36.64
C LEU A 194 4.05 -23.90 36.94
N LEU A 195 4.27 -23.04 35.95
CA LEU A 195 4.12 -21.59 36.11
C LEU A 195 2.67 -21.15 36.39
N GLN A 196 1.68 -21.86 35.84
CA GLN A 196 0.27 -21.62 36.13
C GLN A 196 -0.07 -21.83 37.61
N VAL A 197 0.60 -22.78 38.28
CA VAL A 197 0.47 -22.95 39.74
C VAL A 197 0.91 -21.68 40.46
N VAL A 198 2.07 -21.15 40.11
CA VAL A 198 2.59 -19.91 40.71
C VAL A 198 1.63 -18.74 40.45
N GLY A 199 1.12 -18.62 39.22
CA GLY A 199 0.17 -17.57 38.84
C GLY A 199 -1.15 -17.63 39.60
N CYS A 200 -1.78 -18.80 39.73
CA CYS A 200 -3.05 -18.91 40.42
C CYS A 200 -2.94 -18.58 41.93
N PHE A 201 -1.86 -19.00 42.60
CA PHE A 201 -1.73 -18.85 44.05
C PHE A 201 -1.13 -17.51 44.49
N TYR A 202 -0.18 -16.94 43.72
CA TYR A 202 0.66 -15.84 44.20
C TYR A 202 0.52 -14.52 43.44
N LEU A 203 -0.23 -14.44 42.33
CA LEU A 203 -0.29 -13.24 41.48
C LEU A 203 -0.65 -11.96 42.25
N TYR A 204 -1.60 -12.02 43.19
CA TYR A 204 -2.03 -10.87 44.00
C TYR A 204 -1.01 -10.39 45.06
N ARG A 205 0.04 -11.17 45.34
CA ARG A 205 1.11 -10.83 46.30
C ARG A 205 2.42 -10.39 45.64
N ILE A 206 2.53 -10.49 44.32
CA ILE A 206 3.77 -10.16 43.62
C ILE A 206 4.00 -8.63 43.65
N PRO A 207 5.15 -8.14 44.17
CA PRO A 207 5.46 -6.72 44.16
C PRO A 207 5.55 -6.16 42.74
N MET A 208 5.16 -4.89 42.55
CA MET A 208 5.19 -4.20 41.24
C MET A 208 6.55 -4.25 40.53
N SER A 209 7.66 -4.35 41.27
CA SER A 209 9.01 -4.50 40.72
C SER A 209 9.19 -5.76 39.87
N TYR A 210 8.38 -6.80 40.09
CA TYR A 210 8.43 -8.07 39.37
C TYR A 210 7.35 -8.18 38.28
N CYS A 211 6.55 -7.14 38.05
CA CYS A 211 5.52 -7.16 36.99
C CYS A 211 6.13 -7.43 35.60
N ALA A 212 7.33 -6.92 35.33
CA ALA A 212 8.06 -7.22 34.10
C ALA A 212 8.36 -8.72 33.92
N PHE A 213 8.68 -9.42 35.01
CA PHE A 213 8.94 -10.86 35.00
C PHE A 213 7.65 -11.66 34.79
N VAL A 214 6.55 -11.24 35.42
CA VAL A 214 5.21 -11.81 35.23
C VAL A 214 4.78 -11.73 33.76
N LYS A 215 4.96 -10.56 33.13
CA LYS A 215 4.66 -10.35 31.70
C LYS A 215 5.58 -11.14 30.77
N LEU A 216 6.88 -11.23 31.06
CA LEU A 216 7.86 -11.95 30.22
C LEU A 216 7.55 -13.46 30.10
N PHE A 217 7.17 -14.10 31.21
CA PHE A 217 6.83 -15.53 31.25
C PHE A 217 5.34 -15.80 31.02
N GLY A 218 4.51 -14.75 30.95
CA GLY A 218 3.05 -14.88 30.80
C GLY A 218 2.39 -15.57 31.99
N ILE A 219 2.85 -15.28 33.22
CA ILE A 219 2.39 -15.94 34.44
C ILE A 219 0.98 -15.44 34.77
N GLY A 220 -0.03 -16.22 34.42
CA GLY A 220 -1.43 -15.94 34.73
C GLY A 220 -2.24 -17.21 34.99
N CYS A 221 -3.43 -17.04 35.56
CA CYS A 221 -4.30 -18.15 35.93
C CYS A 221 -5.43 -18.32 34.90
N VAL A 222 -5.50 -19.47 34.20
CA VAL A 222 -6.58 -19.76 33.25
C VAL A 222 -7.72 -20.52 33.95
N ARG A 223 -8.91 -19.91 34.05
CA ARG A 223 -10.10 -20.51 34.68
C ARG A 223 -11.31 -20.50 33.72
N ARG A 224 -11.43 -21.54 32.88
CA ARG A 224 -12.43 -21.61 31.79
C ARG A 224 -13.83 -22.07 32.21
N PHE A 225 -13.98 -22.65 33.40
CA PHE A 225 -15.22 -23.35 33.82
C PHE A 225 -15.95 -22.64 34.98
N GLU A 226 -15.72 -21.34 35.19
CA GLU A 226 -16.20 -20.58 36.36
C GLU A 226 -16.66 -19.16 35.97
N ASP A 227 -17.54 -18.53 36.77
CA ASP A 227 -18.04 -17.17 36.53
C ASP A 227 -16.99 -16.10 36.90
N THR A 228 -16.48 -15.40 35.89
CA THR A 228 -15.31 -14.50 35.95
C THR A 228 -15.53 -13.20 36.75
N LYS A 229 -16.78 -12.83 37.06
CA LYS A 229 -17.12 -11.51 37.64
C LYS A 229 -16.52 -11.23 39.02
N TYR A 230 -16.40 -12.25 39.88
CA TYR A 230 -15.81 -12.10 41.22
C TYR A 230 -14.29 -11.83 41.14
N PHE A 231 -13.60 -12.54 40.25
CA PHE A 231 -12.14 -12.42 40.09
C PHE A 231 -11.72 -11.22 39.24
N GLU A 232 -12.53 -10.79 38.25
CA GLU A 232 -12.30 -9.55 37.48
C GLU A 232 -12.28 -8.28 38.35
N GLN A 233 -13.07 -8.25 39.43
CA GLN A 233 -13.05 -7.14 40.40
C GLN A 233 -11.79 -7.13 41.28
N LEU A 234 -11.18 -8.30 41.52
CA LEU A 234 -9.98 -8.47 42.34
C LEU A 234 -8.67 -8.29 41.55
N GLU A 235 -8.70 -8.44 40.21
CA GLU A 235 -7.57 -8.22 39.30
C GLU A 235 -7.37 -6.75 38.86
N GLN A 236 -8.04 -5.77 39.49
CA GLN A 236 -7.87 -4.32 39.25
C GLN A 236 -6.52 -3.77 39.78
N SER A 237 -5.41 -4.49 39.55
CA SER A 237 -4.06 -3.99 39.80
C SER A 237 -3.39 -3.54 38.50
N GLU A 238 -2.49 -2.56 38.59
CA GLU A 238 -1.72 -1.95 37.48
C GLU A 238 -0.85 -2.96 36.67
N CYS A 239 -0.85 -4.26 37.02
CA CYS A 239 -0.16 -5.34 36.31
C CYS A 239 -1.12 -6.30 35.59
N LYS A 240 -2.08 -5.77 34.83
CA LYS A 240 -3.01 -6.58 34.04
C LYS A 240 -2.31 -7.17 32.82
N LEU A 241 -2.40 -8.49 32.64
CA LEU A 241 -1.92 -9.20 31.44
C LEU A 241 -2.95 -9.09 30.31
N ARG A 242 -2.49 -8.82 29.09
CA ARG A 242 -3.33 -8.86 27.89
C ARG A 242 -3.64 -10.31 27.53
N TRP A 243 -4.75 -10.55 26.82
CA TRP A 243 -5.13 -11.91 26.41
C TRP A 243 -4.05 -12.66 25.63
N ASN A 244 -3.20 -11.94 24.87
CA ASN A 244 -2.10 -12.48 24.08
C ASN A 244 -0.84 -12.80 24.91
N GLU A 245 -0.75 -12.26 26.13
CA GLU A 245 0.37 -12.44 27.07
C GLU A 245 0.12 -13.59 28.06
N LEU A 246 -1.14 -14.00 28.25
CA LEU A 246 -1.46 -15.19 29.02
C LEU A 246 -0.79 -16.43 28.42
N ALA A 247 -0.17 -17.24 29.28
CA ALA A 247 0.34 -18.58 28.95
C ALA A 247 -0.82 -19.54 28.63
N GLY A 248 -1.47 -19.35 27.47
CA GLY A 248 -2.48 -20.25 26.94
C GLY A 248 -1.84 -21.54 26.42
N ILE A 249 -2.28 -22.69 26.93
CA ILE A 249 -1.80 -24.03 26.57
C ILE A 249 -2.41 -24.52 25.23
N GLU A 250 -3.46 -23.87 24.74
CA GLU A 250 -4.24 -24.31 23.59
C GLU A 250 -3.39 -24.47 22.32
N TRP A 251 -2.55 -23.47 22.00
CA TRP A 251 -1.67 -23.52 20.84
C TRP A 251 -0.57 -24.58 20.99
N ASP A 252 -0.06 -24.83 22.20
CA ASP A 252 0.94 -25.87 22.43
C ASP A 252 0.35 -27.28 22.15
N VAL A 253 -0.93 -27.49 22.46
CA VAL A 253 -1.67 -28.74 22.16
C VAL A 253 -1.89 -28.89 20.66
N VAL A 254 -2.27 -27.82 19.95
CA VAL A 254 -2.41 -27.83 18.49
C VAL A 254 -1.06 -28.17 17.84
N ILE A 255 0.02 -27.54 18.30
CA ILE A 255 1.39 -27.84 17.84
C ILE A 255 1.71 -29.32 18.07
N PHE A 256 1.48 -29.83 19.28
CA PHE A 256 1.74 -31.24 19.62
C PHE A 256 1.02 -32.20 18.67
N ALA A 257 -0.26 -31.94 18.38
CA ALA A 257 -1.07 -32.76 17.48
C ALA A 257 -0.47 -32.82 16.06
N PHE A 258 -0.10 -31.68 15.48
CA PHE A 258 0.50 -31.64 14.13
C PHE A 258 1.91 -32.27 14.08
N LEU A 259 2.74 -32.07 15.12
CA LEU A 259 4.04 -32.73 15.21
C LEU A 259 3.90 -34.26 15.28
N MET A 260 2.89 -34.77 15.97
CA MET A 260 2.59 -36.21 16.05
C MET A 260 2.05 -36.78 14.74
N ILE A 261 1.16 -36.05 14.04
CA ILE A 261 0.69 -36.40 12.70
C ILE A 261 1.89 -36.50 11.74
N GLN A 262 2.78 -35.50 11.75
CA GLN A 262 3.96 -35.51 10.89
C GLN A 262 4.92 -36.65 11.22
N ARG A 263 5.10 -36.98 12.50
CA ARG A 263 5.88 -38.14 12.93
C ARG A 263 5.30 -39.45 12.35
N ARG A 264 3.97 -39.57 12.29
CA ARG A 264 3.31 -40.74 11.67
C ARG A 264 3.49 -40.75 10.15
N VAL A 265 3.44 -39.58 9.50
CA VAL A 265 3.70 -39.44 8.06
C VAL A 265 5.10 -39.91 7.70
N PHE A 266 6.13 -39.55 8.48
CA PHE A 266 7.50 -40.01 8.26
C PHE A 266 7.66 -41.54 8.32
N MET A 267 6.79 -42.22 9.06
CA MET A 267 6.80 -43.69 9.18
C MET A 267 5.84 -44.39 8.21
N SER A 268 5.40 -43.73 7.14
CA SER A 268 4.47 -44.29 6.15
C SER A 268 5.17 -44.67 4.83
N TYR A 269 4.73 -45.77 4.20
CA TYR A 269 5.15 -46.16 2.85
C TYR A 269 4.88 -45.08 1.79
N ASN A 270 3.84 -44.25 1.97
CA ASN A 270 3.55 -43.14 1.06
C ASN A 270 4.66 -42.08 1.05
N PHE A 271 5.27 -41.84 2.22
CA PHE A 271 6.34 -40.86 2.34
C PHE A 271 7.63 -41.33 1.66
N PHE A 272 7.84 -42.65 1.53
CA PHE A 272 8.99 -43.19 0.81
C PHE A 272 8.97 -42.82 -0.67
N LEU A 273 7.80 -42.87 -1.32
CA LEU A 273 7.62 -42.43 -2.70
C LEU A 273 7.97 -40.94 -2.85
N ILE A 274 7.65 -40.12 -1.86
CA ILE A 274 7.99 -38.68 -1.83
C ILE A 274 9.50 -38.44 -1.62
N ILE A 275 10.16 -39.24 -0.77
CA ILE A 275 11.62 -39.18 -0.63
C ILE A 275 12.29 -39.54 -1.95
N ASP A 276 11.84 -40.60 -2.61
CA ASP A 276 12.41 -41.04 -3.87
C ASP A 276 12.14 -40.05 -5.01
N GLU A 277 10.97 -39.40 -5.00
CA GLU A 277 10.64 -38.25 -5.83
C GLU A 277 11.60 -37.06 -5.58
N ALA A 278 11.92 -36.76 -4.32
CA ALA A 278 12.82 -35.68 -3.95
C ALA A 278 14.30 -35.96 -4.30
N LYS A 279 14.76 -37.21 -4.16
CA LYS A 279 16.09 -37.66 -4.61
C LYS A 279 16.24 -37.57 -6.13
N ALA A 280 15.22 -38.01 -6.88
CA ALA A 280 15.24 -37.96 -8.34
C ALA A 280 15.24 -36.52 -8.84
N GLY A 281 14.44 -35.65 -8.21
CA GLY A 281 14.45 -34.22 -8.49
C GLY A 281 15.81 -33.55 -8.21
N HIS A 282 16.49 -33.95 -7.14
CA HIS A 282 17.83 -33.44 -6.84
C HIS A 282 18.86 -33.84 -7.91
N LEU A 283 18.81 -35.07 -8.41
CA LEU A 283 19.71 -35.53 -9.47
C LEU A 283 19.47 -34.80 -10.80
N LEU A 284 18.21 -34.62 -11.17
CA LEU A 284 17.79 -33.92 -12.39
C LEU A 284 17.99 -32.40 -12.34
N SER A 285 18.30 -31.86 -11.16
CA SER A 285 18.47 -30.43 -10.97
C SER A 285 19.56 -29.86 -11.91
N ALA A 286 20.70 -30.54 -12.08
CA ALA A 286 21.75 -30.11 -13.00
C ALA A 286 21.29 -30.05 -14.48
N ARG A 287 20.41 -30.97 -14.87
CA ARG A 287 19.83 -31.03 -16.22
C ARG A 287 18.89 -29.85 -16.47
N GLY A 288 18.04 -29.51 -15.51
CA GLY A 288 17.12 -28.37 -15.60
C GLY A 288 17.86 -27.06 -15.89
N ALA A 289 18.99 -26.83 -15.20
CA ALA A 289 19.84 -25.67 -15.43
C ALA A 289 20.49 -25.67 -16.83
N SER A 290 20.91 -26.85 -17.33
CA SER A 290 21.47 -26.99 -18.68
C SER A 290 20.43 -26.65 -19.76
N ILE A 291 19.22 -27.21 -19.68
CA ILE A 291 18.16 -26.97 -20.67
C ILE A 291 17.81 -25.47 -20.71
N LEU A 292 17.69 -24.83 -19.54
CA LEU A 292 17.40 -23.40 -19.46
C LEU A 292 18.51 -22.54 -20.08
N HIS A 293 19.77 -22.90 -19.86
CA HIS A 293 20.91 -22.23 -20.47
C HIS A 293 20.87 -22.36 -22.00
N ASP A 294 20.59 -23.56 -22.52
CA ASP A 294 20.51 -23.82 -23.96
C ASP A 294 19.36 -23.07 -24.63
N MET A 295 18.18 -23.03 -24.00
CA MET A 295 17.04 -22.25 -24.50
C MET A 295 17.35 -20.76 -24.54
N LYS A 296 17.94 -20.21 -23.47
CA LYS A 296 18.32 -18.80 -23.41
C LYS A 296 19.37 -18.46 -24.48
N HIS A 297 20.33 -19.35 -24.73
CA HIS A 297 21.30 -19.18 -25.79
C HIS A 297 20.64 -19.19 -27.19
N LYS A 298 19.66 -20.06 -27.43
CA LYS A 298 18.88 -20.09 -28.68
C LYS A 298 18.07 -18.80 -28.88
N GLU A 299 17.38 -18.32 -27.85
CA GLU A 299 16.61 -17.07 -27.91
C GLU A 299 17.49 -15.87 -28.27
N ILE A 300 18.66 -15.77 -27.65
CA ILE A 300 19.57 -14.64 -27.86
C ILE A 300 20.19 -14.70 -29.26
N LYS A 301 20.50 -15.91 -29.74
CA LYS A 301 20.91 -16.10 -31.13
C LYS A 301 19.82 -15.62 -32.11
N ALA A 302 18.57 -16.02 -31.90
CA ALA A 302 17.45 -15.60 -32.75
C ALA A 302 17.26 -14.07 -32.75
N VAL A 303 17.38 -13.42 -31.60
CA VAL A 303 17.32 -11.95 -31.48
C VAL A 303 18.48 -11.28 -32.20
N ASN A 304 19.70 -11.79 -32.05
CA ASN A 304 20.87 -11.24 -32.74
C ASN A 304 20.72 -11.37 -34.27
N ASP A 305 20.17 -12.49 -34.74
CA ASP A 305 19.89 -12.73 -36.15
C ASP A 305 18.78 -11.78 -36.68
N GLU A 306 17.75 -11.50 -35.87
CA GLU A 306 16.71 -10.51 -36.20
C GLU A 306 17.26 -9.07 -36.25
N VAL A 307 18.05 -8.67 -35.26
CA VAL A 307 18.71 -7.35 -35.23
C VAL A 307 19.64 -7.18 -36.44
N ALA A 308 20.35 -8.24 -36.84
CA ALA A 308 21.18 -8.24 -38.04
C ALA A 308 20.32 -8.04 -39.31
N ARG A 309 19.22 -8.78 -39.46
CA ARG A 309 18.28 -8.61 -40.58
C ARG A 309 17.70 -7.19 -40.66
N ILE A 310 17.27 -6.63 -39.53
CA ILE A 310 16.76 -5.25 -39.47
C ILE A 310 17.85 -4.24 -39.86
N LYS A 311 19.07 -4.42 -39.36
CA LYS A 311 20.20 -3.54 -39.70
C LYS A 311 20.53 -3.60 -41.19
N GLU A 312 20.43 -4.78 -41.81
CA GLU A 312 20.58 -4.95 -43.26
C GLU A 312 19.46 -4.26 -44.04
N LYS A 313 18.19 -4.40 -43.62
CA LYS A 313 17.04 -3.70 -44.21
C LYS A 313 17.18 -2.17 -44.09
N ILE A 314 17.63 -1.65 -42.95
CA ILE A 314 17.89 -0.21 -42.80
C ILE A 314 19.02 0.23 -43.75
N LYS A 315 20.08 -0.58 -43.87
CA LYS A 315 21.18 -0.28 -44.79
C LYS A 315 20.72 -0.30 -46.26
N SER A 316 19.80 -1.18 -46.63
CA SER A 316 19.22 -1.21 -47.99
C SER A 316 18.32 0.01 -48.24
N GLU A 317 17.45 0.37 -47.29
CA GLU A 317 16.61 1.58 -47.41
C GLU A 317 17.45 2.86 -47.43
N GLN A 318 18.47 2.98 -46.58
CA GLN A 318 19.41 4.11 -46.62
C GLN A 318 20.14 4.20 -47.96
N LYS A 319 20.50 3.06 -48.57
CA LYS A 319 21.06 3.03 -49.91
C LYS A 319 20.04 3.45 -50.97
N ARG A 320 18.76 3.01 -50.86
CA ARG A 320 17.67 3.42 -51.76
C ARG A 320 17.46 4.94 -51.68
N VAL A 321 17.32 5.49 -50.47
CA VAL A 321 17.19 6.93 -50.23
C VAL A 321 18.41 7.69 -50.74
N LYS A 322 19.63 7.17 -50.52
CA LYS A 322 20.85 7.80 -51.03
C LYS A 322 20.92 7.77 -52.56
N ALA A 323 20.53 6.67 -53.20
CA ALA A 323 20.47 6.55 -54.66
C ALA A 323 19.41 7.50 -55.25
N ALA A 324 18.24 7.61 -54.64
CA ALA A 324 17.23 8.60 -55.01
C ALA A 324 17.77 10.03 -54.82
N ALA A 325 18.41 10.32 -53.69
CA ALA A 325 19.05 11.61 -53.45
C ALA A 325 20.18 11.92 -54.45
N GLU A 326 20.96 10.93 -54.88
CA GLU A 326 22.00 11.07 -55.91
C GLU A 326 21.40 11.34 -57.30
N ARG A 327 20.26 10.71 -57.65
CA ARG A 327 19.49 11.05 -58.86
C ARG A 327 19.04 12.52 -58.82
N PHE A 328 18.49 12.98 -57.69
CA PHE A 328 18.09 14.38 -57.50
C PHE A 328 19.29 15.33 -57.42
N GLN A 329 20.46 14.89 -56.94
CA GLN A 329 21.69 15.69 -56.95
C GLN A 329 22.19 16.02 -58.36
N GLY A 330 21.94 15.14 -59.35
CA GLY A 330 22.21 15.42 -60.76
C GLY A 330 21.41 16.61 -61.30
N ALA A 331 20.18 16.83 -60.80
CA ALA A 331 19.37 18.02 -61.06
C ALA A 331 19.83 19.22 -60.21
N TYR A 332 20.22 18.99 -58.95
CA TYR A 332 20.74 19.99 -58.00
C TYR A 332 22.07 20.63 -58.43
N ALA A 333 22.94 19.89 -59.12
CA ALA A 333 24.20 20.40 -59.64
C ALA A 333 24.02 21.57 -60.64
N ARG A 334 22.81 21.73 -61.23
CA ARG A 334 22.46 22.85 -62.12
C ARG A 334 22.12 24.14 -61.36
N THR A 335 21.77 24.09 -60.07
CA THR A 335 21.26 25.24 -59.29
C THR A 335 22.23 25.82 -58.27
N GLY A 336 23.38 25.18 -58.02
CA GLY A 336 24.58 25.82 -57.43
C GLY A 336 24.45 26.36 -56.00
N ALA A 337 23.76 25.65 -55.09
CA ALA A 337 23.60 26.09 -53.71
C ALA A 337 24.65 25.51 -52.74
N THR A 338 25.35 26.39 -52.01
CA THR A 338 26.40 26.02 -51.03
C THR A 338 25.97 26.20 -49.56
N ASN A 339 24.86 26.89 -49.29
CA ASN A 339 24.43 27.29 -47.94
C ASN A 339 23.22 26.48 -47.46
N HIS A 340 23.23 26.03 -46.19
CA HIS A 340 22.18 25.20 -45.57
C HIS A 340 20.74 25.72 -45.75
N PRO A 341 20.41 27.02 -45.52
CA PRO A 341 19.03 27.51 -45.68
C PRO A 341 18.56 27.55 -47.13
N ARG A 342 19.51 27.63 -48.09
CA ARG A 342 19.19 27.55 -49.51
C ARG A 342 18.96 26.10 -49.90
N ALA A 343 19.73 25.18 -49.31
CA ALA A 343 19.57 23.74 -49.53
C ALA A 343 18.19 23.21 -49.11
N THR A 344 17.66 23.66 -47.97
CA THR A 344 16.35 23.21 -47.46
C THR A 344 15.15 23.70 -48.29
N ARG A 345 15.31 24.74 -49.12
CA ARG A 345 14.22 25.36 -49.89
C ARG A 345 14.26 25.08 -51.39
N LEU A 346 15.16 24.21 -51.85
CA LEU A 346 15.37 23.89 -53.28
C LEU A 346 14.43 22.80 -53.83
N GLY A 347 13.37 22.45 -53.10
CA GLY A 347 12.33 21.57 -53.60
C GLY A 347 11.59 22.23 -54.78
N ASP A 348 11.42 21.49 -55.87
CA ASP A 348 10.72 21.92 -57.09
C ASP A 348 10.00 20.70 -57.70
N PHE A 349 9.18 20.93 -58.73
CA PHE A 349 8.27 19.92 -59.29
C PHE A 349 8.96 18.63 -59.77
N TYR A 350 10.22 18.69 -60.22
CA TYR A 350 10.99 17.53 -60.67
C TYR A 350 11.16 16.43 -59.61
N MET A 351 10.99 16.73 -58.31
CA MET A 351 11.06 15.72 -57.25
C MET A 351 9.83 14.81 -57.21
N PHE A 352 8.73 15.20 -57.85
CA PHE A 352 7.46 14.47 -57.87
C PHE A 352 7.17 13.78 -59.21
N GLU A 353 7.89 14.14 -60.29
CA GLU A 353 7.69 13.58 -61.64
C GLU A 353 8.07 12.10 -61.75
N ASP A 354 9.06 11.62 -60.98
CA ASP A 354 9.55 10.24 -61.05
C ASP A 354 8.77 9.25 -60.15
N ILE A 355 7.90 9.74 -59.25
CA ILE A 355 7.21 8.91 -58.25
C ILE A 355 6.19 7.97 -58.91
N GLU A 356 5.55 8.37 -60.01
CA GLU A 356 4.59 7.52 -60.73
C GLU A 356 5.21 6.23 -61.27
N SER A 357 6.53 6.21 -61.55
CA SER A 357 7.23 5.02 -62.06
C SER A 357 7.71 4.04 -60.97
N GLU A 358 7.87 4.49 -59.72
CA GLU A 358 8.25 3.66 -58.56
C GLU A 358 7.03 3.10 -57.80
N ILE A 359 5.86 3.74 -57.89
CA ILE A 359 4.61 3.23 -57.27
C ILE A 359 4.20 1.88 -57.86
N GLU A 360 4.51 1.60 -59.12
CA GLU A 360 4.13 0.35 -59.79
C GLU A 360 4.96 -0.86 -59.31
N THR A 361 6.09 -0.64 -58.62
CA THR A 361 6.97 -1.72 -58.11
C THR A 361 6.81 -2.03 -56.62
N ASP A 362 6.09 -1.19 -55.87
CA ASP A 362 5.77 -1.38 -54.44
C ASP A 362 4.30 -1.81 -54.23
N LEU A 363 3.67 -2.45 -55.24
CA LEU A 363 2.53 -3.35 -55.00
C LEU A 363 3.02 -4.37 -53.97
N LEU A 364 2.65 -4.10 -52.72
CA LEU A 364 2.94 -4.89 -51.54
C LEU A 364 2.87 -6.37 -51.96
N PRO A 365 3.86 -7.22 -51.61
CA PRO A 365 3.54 -8.63 -51.58
C PRO A 365 2.25 -8.74 -50.76
N PRO A 366 1.27 -9.56 -51.19
CA PRO A 366 0.13 -9.83 -50.33
C PRO A 366 0.73 -10.09 -48.96
N ILE A 367 0.20 -9.41 -47.94
CA ILE A 367 0.42 -9.89 -46.59
C ILE A 367 -0.09 -11.32 -46.71
N ASP A 368 0.84 -12.29 -46.76
CA ASP A 368 0.49 -13.67 -46.55
C ASP A 368 -0.31 -13.59 -45.25
N GLU A 369 -1.61 -13.86 -45.37
CA GLU A 369 -2.47 -14.21 -44.26
C GLU A 369 -1.86 -15.49 -43.70
N ASP A 370 -0.71 -15.35 -43.05
CA ASP A 370 -0.03 -16.41 -42.36
C ASP A 370 -0.92 -16.71 -41.17
N GLU A 371 -1.56 -17.86 -41.33
CA GLU A 371 -2.35 -18.59 -40.37
C GLU A 371 -3.67 -17.89 -40.09
N GLY A 372 -4.70 -18.45 -40.73
CA GLY A 372 -6.09 -18.16 -40.42
C GLY A 372 -6.21 -17.89 -38.94
N LEU A 373 -6.68 -16.70 -38.61
CA LEU A 373 -7.12 -16.37 -37.28
C LEU A 373 -8.18 -17.43 -36.98
N GLU A 374 -7.75 -18.54 -36.37
CA GLU A 374 -8.62 -19.49 -35.72
C GLU A 374 -9.54 -18.56 -34.94
N ARG A 375 -10.82 -18.54 -35.33
CA ARG A 375 -11.87 -17.83 -34.59
C ARG A 375 -12.05 -18.59 -33.30
N ASP A 376 -10.99 -18.65 -32.52
CA ASP A 376 -10.97 -19.20 -31.19
C ASP A 376 -11.94 -18.37 -30.39
N LEU A 377 -12.65 -19.07 -29.51
CA LEU A 377 -13.67 -18.65 -28.53
C LEU A 377 -13.19 -17.52 -27.58
N THR A 378 -12.61 -16.47 -28.14
CA THR A 378 -12.13 -15.28 -27.47
C THR A 378 -13.32 -14.41 -27.11
N LEU A 379 -13.23 -13.73 -25.97
CA LEU A 379 -14.30 -12.85 -25.51
C LEU A 379 -14.70 -11.81 -26.57
N ILE A 380 -13.72 -11.27 -27.30
CA ILE A 380 -13.93 -10.29 -28.37
C ILE A 380 -14.69 -10.93 -29.54
N GLY A 381 -14.33 -12.15 -29.95
CA GLY A 381 -15.07 -12.91 -30.95
C GLY A 381 -16.53 -13.11 -30.54
N LEU A 382 -16.78 -13.46 -29.27
CA LEU A 382 -18.15 -13.63 -28.75
C LEU A 382 -18.98 -12.33 -28.79
N PHE A 383 -18.36 -11.17 -28.50
CA PHE A 383 -19.02 -9.86 -28.59
C PHE A 383 -19.20 -9.38 -30.03
N VAL A 384 -18.26 -9.68 -30.93
CA VAL A 384 -18.36 -9.38 -32.36
C VAL A 384 -19.47 -10.23 -33.00
N ASP A 385 -19.53 -11.53 -32.71
CA ASP A 385 -20.62 -12.40 -33.15
C ASP A 385 -21.98 -11.90 -32.65
N ALA A 386 -22.05 -11.47 -31.39
CA ALA A 386 -23.26 -10.85 -30.82
C ALA A 386 -23.60 -9.48 -31.43
N TYR A 387 -22.62 -8.77 -31.98
CA TYR A 387 -22.79 -7.49 -32.68
C TYR A 387 -23.29 -7.69 -34.12
N GLU A 388 -22.84 -8.75 -34.80
CA GLU A 388 -23.15 -9.02 -36.20
C GLU A 388 -24.48 -9.76 -36.42
N THR A 389 -24.85 -10.68 -35.52
CA THR A 389 -25.97 -11.63 -35.76
C THR A 389 -27.16 -11.41 -34.83
N ASP A 390 -27.09 -11.87 -33.57
CA ASP A 390 -28.00 -11.58 -32.45
C ASP A 390 -27.55 -12.35 -31.20
N LEU A 391 -27.97 -11.95 -29.99
CA LEU A 391 -27.58 -12.62 -28.72
C LEU A 391 -27.92 -14.13 -28.72
N ARG A 392 -29.02 -14.53 -29.36
CA ARG A 392 -29.44 -15.93 -29.44
C ARG A 392 -28.48 -16.76 -30.28
N GLU A 393 -28.08 -16.25 -31.44
CA GLU A 393 -27.21 -16.96 -32.39
C GLU A 393 -25.80 -17.07 -31.84
N ALA A 394 -25.29 -16.02 -31.20
CA ALA A 394 -24.01 -16.05 -30.49
C ALA A 394 -23.96 -17.12 -29.38
N VAL A 395 -25.05 -17.30 -28.61
CA VAL A 395 -25.13 -18.33 -27.55
C VAL A 395 -25.17 -19.75 -28.13
N ILE A 396 -25.86 -19.94 -29.26
CA ILE A 396 -25.93 -21.24 -29.96
C ILE A 396 -24.57 -21.58 -30.58
N HIS A 397 -23.88 -20.60 -31.17
CA HIS A 397 -22.54 -20.78 -31.73
C HIS A 397 -21.53 -21.23 -30.66
N TYR A 398 -21.60 -20.68 -29.44
CA TYR A 398 -20.66 -21.01 -28.36
C TYR A 398 -20.91 -22.36 -27.68
N TRP A 399 -22.16 -22.68 -27.32
CA TRP A 399 -22.50 -23.89 -26.56
C TRP A 399 -22.86 -25.09 -27.44
N GLY A 400 -23.01 -24.89 -28.75
CA GLY A 400 -23.54 -25.89 -29.68
C GLY A 400 -25.03 -26.17 -29.47
N ASP A 401 -25.51 -27.27 -30.07
CA ASP A 401 -26.93 -27.65 -30.10
C ASP A 401 -27.55 -27.90 -28.71
N ASP A 402 -26.72 -28.14 -27.68
CA ASP A 402 -27.14 -28.38 -26.29
C ASP A 402 -27.81 -27.15 -25.64
N ALA A 403 -27.73 -25.97 -26.26
CA ALA A 403 -28.30 -24.72 -25.76
C ALA A 403 -29.70 -24.36 -26.31
N VAL A 404 -30.25 -25.15 -27.24
CA VAL A 404 -31.52 -24.81 -27.92
C VAL A 404 -32.73 -25.11 -27.04
N ILE A 405 -33.47 -24.06 -26.64
CA ILE A 405 -34.84 -24.22 -26.13
C ILE A 405 -35.78 -24.36 -27.34
N THR A 406 -36.44 -25.50 -27.47
CA THR A 406 -37.43 -25.83 -28.51
C THR A 406 -38.76 -25.10 -28.30
N SER A 407 -38.75 -23.76 -28.26
CA SER A 407 -39.98 -22.96 -28.23
C SER A 407 -39.95 -21.88 -29.31
N GLU A 408 -40.89 -21.94 -30.24
CA GLU A 408 -41.05 -20.97 -31.35
C GLU A 408 -41.39 -19.54 -30.86
N THR A 409 -41.79 -19.36 -29.60
CA THR A 409 -42.17 -18.06 -29.04
C THR A 409 -41.08 -17.44 -28.16
N TYR A 410 -40.56 -16.29 -28.57
CA TYR A 410 -39.54 -15.53 -27.85
C TYR A 410 -40.15 -14.75 -26.67
N THR A 411 -40.37 -15.44 -25.55
CA THR A 411 -40.90 -14.85 -24.31
C THR A 411 -39.82 -14.15 -23.48
N TRP A 412 -40.19 -13.30 -22.53
CA TRP A 412 -39.23 -12.63 -21.63
C TRP A 412 -38.41 -13.62 -20.79
N LYS A 413 -38.95 -14.81 -20.51
CA LYS A 413 -38.24 -15.89 -19.80
C LYS A 413 -37.13 -16.50 -20.67
N SER A 414 -37.38 -16.71 -21.97
CA SER A 414 -36.35 -17.21 -22.88
C SER A 414 -35.26 -16.16 -23.10
N ARG A 415 -35.61 -14.86 -23.16
CA ARG A 415 -34.61 -13.76 -23.13
C ARG A 415 -33.69 -13.84 -21.92
N LEU A 416 -34.24 -13.95 -20.71
CA LEU A 416 -33.43 -14.07 -19.49
C LEU A 416 -32.57 -15.33 -19.48
N TYR A 417 -33.04 -16.45 -20.02
CA TYR A 417 -32.25 -17.67 -20.14
C TYR A 417 -31.06 -17.52 -21.10
N TYR A 418 -31.27 -16.94 -22.29
CA TYR A 418 -30.16 -16.67 -23.22
C TYR A 418 -29.20 -15.63 -22.64
N VAL A 419 -29.68 -14.61 -21.93
CA VAL A 419 -28.81 -13.66 -21.19
C VAL A 419 -28.01 -14.38 -20.11
N TYR A 420 -28.61 -15.27 -19.33
CA TYR A 420 -27.91 -16.08 -18.34
C TYR A 420 -26.85 -17.00 -18.96
N LYS A 421 -27.20 -17.71 -20.06
CA LYS A 421 -26.27 -18.56 -20.81
C LYS A 421 -25.16 -17.78 -21.48
N PHE A 422 -25.43 -16.56 -21.94
CA PHE A 422 -24.43 -15.63 -22.45
C PHE A 422 -23.49 -15.15 -21.34
N ILE A 423 -24.01 -14.82 -20.15
CA ILE A 423 -23.19 -14.51 -18.97
C ILE A 423 -22.30 -15.69 -18.59
N LEU A 424 -22.82 -16.92 -18.60
CA LEU A 424 -22.01 -18.11 -18.37
C LEU A 424 -20.96 -18.35 -19.46
N ALA A 425 -21.28 -18.10 -20.73
CA ALA A 425 -20.33 -18.16 -21.84
C ALA A 425 -19.20 -17.13 -21.65
N ILE A 426 -19.52 -15.91 -21.20
CA ILE A 426 -18.53 -14.89 -20.85
C ILE A 426 -17.58 -15.39 -19.75
N PHE A 427 -18.12 -15.99 -18.68
CA PHE A 427 -17.28 -16.51 -17.60
C PHE A 427 -16.41 -17.69 -18.05
N ASP A 428 -16.94 -18.61 -18.86
CA ASP A 428 -16.17 -19.76 -19.37
C ASP A 428 -15.09 -19.32 -20.37
N SER A 429 -15.42 -18.45 -21.33
CA SER A 429 -14.46 -17.85 -22.27
C SER A 429 -13.37 -17.08 -21.52
N LEU A 430 -13.70 -16.31 -20.49
CA LEU A 430 -12.71 -15.60 -19.66
C LEU A 430 -11.77 -16.56 -18.91
N MET A 431 -12.27 -17.72 -18.44
CA MET A 431 -11.41 -18.74 -17.82
C MET A 431 -10.47 -19.39 -18.85
N VAL A 432 -10.96 -19.65 -20.07
CA VAL A 432 -10.15 -20.22 -21.16
C VAL A 432 -9.08 -19.22 -21.61
N ASP A 433 -9.46 -17.96 -21.86
CA ASP A 433 -8.56 -16.87 -22.22
C ASP A 433 -7.48 -16.65 -21.14
N ALA A 434 -7.87 -16.67 -19.86
CA ALA A 434 -6.92 -16.58 -18.76
C ALA A 434 -5.95 -17.78 -18.74
N THR A 435 -6.44 -18.99 -19.01
CA THR A 435 -5.61 -20.21 -19.08
C THR A 435 -4.61 -20.13 -20.24
N ILE A 436 -5.05 -19.74 -21.43
CA ILE A 436 -4.20 -19.57 -22.61
C ILE A 436 -3.15 -18.48 -22.37
N PHE A 437 -3.54 -17.35 -21.78
CA PHE A 437 -2.61 -16.26 -21.44
C PHE A 437 -1.50 -16.74 -20.47
N MET A 438 -1.88 -17.45 -19.40
CA MET A 438 -0.93 -17.99 -18.43
C MET A 438 -0.01 -19.04 -19.06
N ASP A 439 -0.54 -19.94 -19.89
CA ASP A 439 0.23 -20.99 -20.56
C ASP A 439 1.19 -20.41 -21.61
N LYS A 440 0.76 -19.42 -22.40
CA LYS A 440 1.61 -18.71 -23.37
C LYS A 440 2.78 -18.02 -22.69
N ASN A 441 2.57 -17.37 -21.54
CA ASN A 441 3.64 -16.68 -20.81
C ASN A 441 4.55 -17.64 -20.00
N THR A 442 4.16 -18.90 -19.85
CA THR A 442 4.91 -19.92 -19.09
C THR A 442 5.44 -21.06 -19.95
N GLY A 443 5.22 -21.04 -21.27
CA GLY A 443 5.53 -22.12 -22.20
C GLY A 443 6.94 -22.71 -22.02
N ASN A 444 7.97 -21.87 -21.99
CA ASN A 444 9.37 -22.31 -21.79
C ASN A 444 9.56 -23.12 -20.48
N TYR A 445 8.94 -22.67 -19.38
CA TYR A 445 9.03 -23.35 -18.10
C TYR A 445 8.22 -24.65 -18.08
N LYS A 446 7.06 -24.68 -18.75
CA LYS A 446 6.23 -25.87 -18.94
C LYS A 446 7.01 -26.94 -19.70
N THR A 447 7.65 -26.60 -20.82
CA THR A 447 8.50 -27.51 -21.60
C THR A 447 9.65 -28.10 -20.77
N VAL A 448 10.36 -27.27 -19.98
CA VAL A 448 11.42 -27.76 -19.09
C VAL A 448 10.87 -28.74 -18.06
N ARG A 449 9.78 -28.37 -17.38
CA ARG A 449 9.17 -29.21 -16.36
C ARG A 449 8.70 -30.53 -16.95
N ASP A 450 8.01 -30.52 -18.08
CA ASP A 450 7.46 -31.71 -18.70
C ASP A 450 8.59 -32.64 -19.20
N THR A 451 9.69 -32.07 -19.72
CA THR A 451 10.91 -32.83 -20.08
C THR A 451 11.55 -33.46 -18.84
N LEU A 452 11.71 -32.70 -17.76
CA LEU A 452 12.26 -33.21 -16.51
C LEU A 452 11.37 -34.28 -15.89
N GLU A 453 10.05 -34.14 -15.98
CA GLU A 453 9.09 -35.13 -15.48
C GLU A 453 9.18 -36.43 -16.28
N GLN A 454 9.31 -36.35 -17.61
CA GLN A 454 9.56 -37.52 -18.46
C GLN A 454 10.88 -38.22 -18.10
N GLU A 455 12.00 -37.48 -17.99
CA GLU A 455 13.28 -38.06 -17.57
C GLU A 455 13.22 -38.63 -16.14
N LYS A 456 12.44 -38.03 -15.25
CA LYS A 456 12.21 -38.51 -13.89
C LYS A 456 11.48 -39.84 -13.86
N ARG A 457 10.45 -40.01 -14.71
CA ARG A 457 9.73 -41.27 -14.87
C ARG A 457 10.70 -42.38 -15.28
N LEU A 458 11.55 -42.13 -16.28
CA LEU A 458 12.57 -43.08 -16.74
C LEU A 458 13.59 -43.45 -15.65
N LEU A 459 14.01 -42.47 -14.83
CA LEU A 459 14.94 -42.72 -13.72
C LEU A 459 14.33 -43.58 -12.61
N LYS A 460 13.03 -43.46 -12.34
CA LYS A 460 12.36 -44.30 -11.32
C LYS A 460 12.15 -45.73 -11.79
N GLU A 461 11.98 -45.94 -13.10
CA GLU A 461 11.82 -47.27 -13.70
C GLU A 461 13.13 -48.07 -13.76
N THR A 462 14.30 -47.42 -13.63
CA THR A 462 15.61 -48.08 -13.68
C THR A 462 16.02 -48.66 -12.33
N THR A 463 16.36 -49.96 -12.30
CA THR A 463 16.73 -50.71 -11.09
C THR A 463 18.01 -50.22 -10.41
N ASP A 464 18.91 -49.56 -11.15
CA ASP A 464 20.17 -49.03 -10.63
C ASP A 464 20.01 -47.75 -9.78
N TYR A 465 18.88 -47.03 -9.91
CA TYR A 465 18.58 -45.81 -9.14
C TYR A 465 18.38 -46.08 -7.65
N GLN A 466 17.82 -47.24 -7.29
CA GLN A 466 17.56 -47.62 -5.89
C GLN A 466 18.84 -47.97 -5.12
N ASN A 467 19.92 -48.33 -5.81
CA ASN A 467 21.18 -48.78 -5.23
C ASN A 467 22.21 -47.64 -5.08
N GLY A 468 21.90 -46.62 -4.26
CA GLY A 468 22.84 -45.54 -3.93
C GLY A 468 23.76 -45.87 -2.74
N VAL A 469 24.95 -45.25 -2.69
CA VAL A 469 25.92 -45.38 -1.59
C VAL A 469 25.82 -44.14 -0.70
N ARG A 470 25.89 -44.33 0.63
CA ARG A 470 25.94 -43.20 1.56
C ARG A 470 27.38 -42.85 1.93
N VAL A 471 27.77 -41.58 1.77
CA VAL A 471 29.06 -41.04 2.23
C VAL A 471 28.76 -40.01 3.32
N GLU A 472 29.31 -40.21 4.53
CA GLU A 472 29.07 -39.34 5.70
C GLU A 472 27.58 -39.08 6.02
N GLY A 473 26.70 -40.05 5.76
CA GLY A 473 25.26 -39.93 6.00
C GLY A 473 24.45 -39.29 4.86
N TRP A 474 25.11 -38.78 3.82
CA TRP A 474 24.48 -38.26 2.61
C TRP A 474 24.31 -39.35 1.55
N TRP A 475 23.19 -39.36 0.86
CA TRP A 475 22.94 -40.32 -0.23
C TRP A 475 23.57 -39.83 -1.54
N LEU A 476 24.36 -40.68 -2.20
CA LEU A 476 24.91 -40.45 -3.54
C LEU A 476 24.53 -41.61 -4.48
N PRO A 477 24.23 -41.33 -5.76
CA PRO A 477 24.00 -42.37 -6.75
C PRO A 477 25.31 -43.13 -7.05
N ARG A 478 25.22 -44.43 -7.34
CA ARG A 478 26.37 -45.30 -7.63
C ARG A 478 26.96 -45.10 -9.04
N ALA A 479 26.22 -44.43 -9.94
CA ALA A 479 26.63 -44.16 -11.32
C ALA A 479 26.41 -42.69 -11.69
N SER A 480 27.21 -42.18 -12.63
CA SER A 480 27.06 -40.82 -13.18
C SER A 480 25.73 -40.68 -13.92
N TYR A 481 25.07 -39.53 -13.81
CA TYR A 481 23.81 -39.23 -14.49
C TYR A 481 23.86 -39.55 -16.00
N ASP A 482 24.94 -39.13 -16.67
CA ASP A 482 25.15 -39.41 -18.10
C ASP A 482 25.19 -40.91 -18.40
N THR A 483 25.79 -41.72 -17.52
CA THR A 483 25.85 -43.19 -17.68
C THR A 483 24.51 -43.88 -17.38
N LEU A 484 23.68 -43.31 -16.51
CA LEU A 484 22.33 -43.81 -16.20
C LEU A 484 21.37 -43.59 -17.38
N LEU A 485 21.50 -42.47 -18.11
CA LEU A 485 20.71 -42.21 -19.33
C LEU A 485 21.33 -42.82 -20.61
N LEU A 486 22.66 -42.90 -20.75
CA LEU A 486 23.32 -43.52 -21.92
C LEU A 486 23.15 -45.05 -21.96
N LYS A 487 23.12 -45.73 -20.80
CA LYS A 487 22.65 -47.12 -20.72
C LYS A 487 21.13 -47.24 -20.96
N GLY A 488 20.44 -46.10 -20.99
CA GLY A 488 19.00 -45.93 -21.12
C GLY A 488 18.51 -45.53 -22.51
N LYS A 489 19.08 -46.08 -23.59
CA LYS A 489 18.21 -46.52 -24.70
C LYS A 489 17.46 -47.78 -24.23
N LEU A 490 16.68 -47.66 -23.16
CA LEU A 490 15.94 -48.73 -22.50
C LEU A 490 14.55 -48.87 -23.11
N GLN A 491 14.07 -50.11 -23.17
CA GLN A 491 12.74 -50.47 -23.69
C GLN A 491 11.64 -49.66 -23.01
N LYS A 492 10.69 -49.15 -23.81
CA LYS A 492 9.44 -48.56 -23.33
C LYS A 492 8.73 -49.53 -22.36
N PRO A 493 8.08 -49.03 -21.31
CA PRO A 493 7.47 -49.85 -20.26
C PRO A 493 6.42 -50.85 -20.80
N LYS A 494 6.22 -51.95 -20.05
CA LYS A 494 4.98 -52.75 -20.09
C LYS A 494 3.81 -51.81 -19.84
N LYS A 495 2.81 -51.78 -20.74
CA LYS A 495 1.60 -50.92 -20.77
C LYS A 495 1.41 -50.05 -19.50
N PRO A 496 1.64 -48.73 -19.57
CA PRO A 496 1.35 -47.84 -18.45
C PRO A 496 -0.15 -47.82 -18.12
N PRO A 497 -0.54 -47.56 -16.86
CA PRO A 497 -1.94 -47.42 -16.47
C PRO A 497 -2.60 -46.22 -17.20
N LYS A 498 -3.93 -46.27 -17.41
CA LYS A 498 -4.68 -45.17 -18.04
C LYS A 498 -4.56 -43.92 -17.14
N GLU A 499 -3.86 -42.90 -17.61
CA GLU A 499 -3.75 -41.60 -16.95
C GLU A 499 -5.03 -40.77 -17.15
N LEU A 500 -5.36 -39.92 -16.17
CA LEU A 500 -6.42 -38.91 -16.31
C LEU A 500 -5.96 -37.87 -17.35
N THR A 501 -6.60 -37.85 -18.53
CA THR A 501 -6.16 -36.97 -19.63
C THR A 501 -6.39 -35.50 -19.29
N HIS A 502 -5.59 -34.60 -19.87
CA HIS A 502 -5.74 -33.16 -19.67
C HIS A 502 -7.12 -32.65 -20.13
N GLU A 503 -7.70 -33.29 -21.16
CA GLU A 503 -9.01 -32.97 -21.72
C GLU A 503 -10.17 -33.33 -20.78
N GLU A 504 -10.07 -34.45 -20.05
CA GLU A 504 -11.06 -34.93 -19.08
C GLU A 504 -11.18 -34.02 -17.83
N ARG A 505 -10.30 -33.02 -17.66
CA ARG A 505 -10.31 -32.09 -16.51
C ARG A 505 -11.26 -30.90 -16.74
N PRO A 506 -12.04 -30.48 -15.72
CA PRO A 506 -12.82 -29.24 -15.77
C PRO A 506 -11.96 -28.00 -16.04
N ASN A 507 -12.50 -27.02 -16.75
CA ASN A 507 -11.81 -25.76 -17.10
C ASN A 507 -11.30 -25.00 -15.86
N PHE A 508 -12.06 -25.01 -14.75
CA PHE A 508 -11.61 -24.43 -13.49
C PHE A 508 -10.32 -25.06 -12.95
N ILE A 509 -10.19 -26.40 -13.03
CA ILE A 509 -8.98 -27.10 -12.56
C ILE A 509 -7.79 -26.80 -13.48
N LYS A 510 -8.02 -26.71 -14.80
CA LYS A 510 -6.99 -26.30 -15.77
C LYS A 510 -6.47 -24.90 -15.45
N MET A 511 -7.38 -23.93 -15.25
CA MET A 511 -7.03 -22.56 -14.87
C MET A 511 -6.23 -22.51 -13.56
N MET A 512 -6.64 -23.25 -12.52
CA MET A 512 -5.92 -23.30 -11.25
C MET A 512 -4.53 -23.93 -11.38
N GLN A 513 -4.37 -24.96 -12.22
CA GLN A 513 -3.07 -25.57 -12.52
C GLN A 513 -2.16 -24.60 -13.27
N SER A 514 -2.68 -23.92 -14.30
CA SER A 514 -1.94 -22.89 -15.03
C SER A 514 -1.57 -21.71 -14.13
N LEU A 515 -2.45 -21.28 -13.23
CA LEU A 515 -2.17 -20.24 -12.23
C LEU A 515 -1.07 -20.65 -11.26
N TYR A 516 -1.08 -21.90 -10.79
CA TYR A 516 -0.02 -22.44 -9.94
C TYR A 516 1.34 -22.46 -10.66
N ILE A 517 1.37 -22.92 -11.92
CA ILE A 517 2.60 -22.94 -12.74
C ILE A 517 3.08 -21.51 -13.03
N PHE A 518 2.16 -20.59 -13.34
CA PHE A 518 2.46 -19.18 -13.56
C PHE A 518 3.08 -18.53 -12.33
N THR A 519 2.48 -18.75 -11.17
CA THR A 519 2.98 -18.23 -9.89
C THR A 519 4.37 -18.78 -9.56
N LEU A 520 4.62 -20.08 -9.83
CA LEU A 520 5.95 -20.67 -9.66
C LEU A 520 6.98 -20.11 -10.64
N ALA A 521 6.63 -20.00 -11.92
CA ALA A 521 7.49 -19.50 -12.98
C ALA A 521 7.88 -18.02 -12.78
N LYS A 522 7.01 -17.23 -12.14
CA LYS A 522 7.23 -15.81 -11.80
C LYS A 522 7.32 -15.58 -10.29
N SER A 523 7.84 -16.56 -9.56
CA SER A 523 7.92 -16.52 -8.08
C SER A 523 8.88 -15.44 -7.56
N ASP A 524 9.84 -14.98 -8.36
CA ASP A 524 10.67 -13.82 -8.05
C ASP A 524 9.87 -12.51 -7.99
N LEU A 525 8.98 -12.29 -8.97
CA LEU A 525 8.07 -11.15 -9.00
C LEU A 525 7.07 -11.19 -7.83
N LEU A 526 6.54 -12.37 -7.50
CA LEU A 526 5.66 -12.55 -6.34
C LEU A 526 6.36 -12.10 -5.04
N CYS A 527 7.63 -12.47 -4.84
CA CYS A 527 8.41 -12.02 -3.70
C CYS A 527 8.53 -10.49 -3.67
N TYR A 528 8.81 -9.86 -4.81
CA TYR A 528 8.95 -8.41 -4.91
C TYR A 528 7.64 -7.67 -4.62
N VAL A 529 6.50 -8.15 -5.14
CA VAL A 529 5.18 -7.57 -4.85
C VAL A 529 4.86 -7.62 -3.37
N LEU A 530 5.11 -8.75 -2.69
CA LEU A 530 4.86 -8.88 -1.25
C LEU A 530 5.76 -7.97 -0.41
N ILE A 531 7.02 -7.78 -0.82
CA ILE A 531 7.95 -6.83 -0.19
C ILE A 531 7.43 -5.39 -0.30
N ILE A 532 6.96 -4.99 -1.48
CA ILE A 532 6.38 -3.66 -1.72
C ILE A 532 5.11 -3.48 -0.89
N MET A 533 4.22 -4.47 -0.86
CA MET A 533 2.98 -4.43 -0.07
C MET A 533 3.25 -4.32 1.43
N ASN A 534 4.26 -5.01 1.96
CA ASN A 534 4.65 -4.86 3.35
C ASN A 534 5.09 -3.42 3.68
N GLN A 535 5.88 -2.80 2.80
CA GLN A 535 6.31 -1.42 2.99
C GLN A 535 5.14 -0.42 2.93
N ILE A 536 4.14 -0.67 2.09
CA ILE A 536 2.94 0.15 1.96
C ILE A 536 2.11 0.12 3.24
N MET A 537 1.89 -1.08 3.79
CA MET A 537 0.95 -1.26 4.88
C MET A 537 1.46 -0.69 6.21
N TYR A 538 2.75 -0.88 6.52
CA TYR A 538 3.29 -0.48 7.82
C TYR A 538 4.22 0.74 7.77
N CYS A 539 4.77 1.09 6.60
CA CYS A 539 5.59 2.29 6.44
C CYS A 539 6.74 2.38 7.49
N GLU A 540 7.46 1.27 7.74
CA GLU A 540 8.45 1.19 8.82
C GLU A 540 9.88 1.37 8.30
N LEU A 541 10.74 1.95 9.14
CA LEU A 541 12.16 2.07 8.82
C LEU A 541 12.88 0.72 8.79
N ILE A 542 12.44 -0.25 9.60
CA ILE A 542 13.07 -1.58 9.65
C ILE A 542 12.79 -2.41 8.39
N THR A 543 11.69 -2.17 7.69
CA THR A 543 11.35 -2.88 6.44
C THR A 543 11.98 -2.19 5.22
N LEU A 544 12.38 -0.92 5.32
CA LEU A 544 12.98 -0.14 4.23
C LEU A 544 14.21 -0.81 3.58
N PRO A 545 15.19 -1.39 4.31
CA PRO A 545 16.32 -2.07 3.70
C PRO A 545 15.92 -3.20 2.75
N LEU A 546 14.79 -3.88 3.00
CA LEU A 546 14.27 -4.95 2.15
C LEU A 546 13.94 -4.43 0.76
N VAL A 547 13.25 -3.28 0.68
CA VAL A 547 12.86 -2.63 -0.57
C VAL A 547 14.08 -2.04 -1.28
N LEU A 548 15.00 -1.44 -0.53
CA LEU A 548 16.26 -0.90 -1.09
C LEU A 548 17.13 -2.01 -1.69
N MET A 549 17.28 -3.14 -1.02
CA MET A 549 18.02 -4.30 -1.56
C MET A 549 17.31 -4.91 -2.78
N MET A 550 15.97 -4.92 -2.79
CA MET A 550 15.19 -5.39 -3.93
C MET A 550 15.42 -4.53 -5.18
N PHE A 551 15.29 -3.20 -5.09
CA PHE A 551 15.52 -2.30 -6.24
C PHE A 551 17.00 -2.09 -6.58
N GLY A 552 17.89 -2.13 -5.58
CA GLY A 552 19.33 -1.90 -5.75
C GLY A 552 20.15 -3.13 -6.12
N TRP A 553 19.66 -4.35 -5.84
CA TRP A 553 20.39 -5.59 -6.12
C TRP A 553 19.53 -6.66 -6.79
N GLY A 554 18.35 -6.97 -6.24
CA GLY A 554 17.49 -8.04 -6.75
C GLY A 554 17.09 -7.84 -8.21
N THR A 555 16.40 -6.75 -8.51
CA THR A 555 15.85 -6.45 -9.85
C THR A 555 16.91 -6.13 -10.90
N LEU A 556 18.07 -5.58 -10.50
CA LEU A 556 19.16 -5.21 -11.41
C LEU A 556 20.03 -6.41 -11.81
N SER A 557 20.07 -7.48 -11.02
CA SER A 557 20.92 -8.64 -11.30
C SER A 557 20.55 -9.36 -12.61
N ASN A 558 21.56 -9.70 -13.42
CA ASN A 558 21.39 -10.46 -14.68
C ASN A 558 22.24 -11.74 -14.67
N PRO A 559 21.74 -12.91 -15.17
CA PRO A 559 20.39 -13.20 -15.66
C PRO A 559 19.30 -13.23 -14.59
N ARG A 560 19.66 -13.26 -13.31
CA ARG A 560 18.77 -13.42 -12.16
C ARG A 560 19.50 -13.09 -10.85
N PRO A 561 18.77 -12.96 -9.73
CA PRO A 561 19.39 -12.76 -8.43
C PRO A 561 20.26 -13.94 -8.00
N SER A 562 21.36 -13.61 -7.34
CA SER A 562 22.30 -14.60 -6.80
C SER A 562 21.67 -15.39 -5.65
N LYS A 563 22.21 -16.58 -5.37
CA LYS A 563 21.87 -17.36 -4.16
C LYS A 563 22.08 -16.52 -2.88
N THR A 564 23.15 -15.73 -2.86
CA THR A 564 23.52 -14.87 -1.73
C THR A 564 22.43 -13.83 -1.43
N TYR A 565 21.87 -13.20 -2.47
CA TYR A 565 20.75 -12.27 -2.33
C TYR A 565 19.58 -12.93 -1.59
N TRP A 566 19.12 -14.10 -2.05
CA TRP A 566 17.98 -14.79 -1.42
C TRP A 566 18.27 -15.28 -0.01
N ILE A 567 19.52 -15.67 0.30
CA ILE A 567 19.90 -16.05 1.68
C ILE A 567 19.90 -14.84 2.61
N ILE A 568 20.42 -13.68 2.16
CA ILE A 568 20.40 -12.44 2.94
C ILE A 568 18.97 -11.98 3.17
N MET A 569 18.13 -12.02 2.14
CA MET A 569 16.71 -11.66 2.25
C MET A 569 15.96 -12.56 3.24
N LEU A 570 16.18 -13.89 3.16
CA LEU A 570 15.60 -14.84 4.11
C LEU A 570 16.03 -14.54 5.55
N GLY A 571 17.34 -14.40 5.79
CA GLY A 571 17.87 -14.12 7.13
C GLY A 571 17.42 -12.76 7.68
N TYR A 572 17.26 -11.75 6.81
CA TYR A 572 16.78 -10.43 7.22
C TYR A 572 15.31 -10.49 7.65
N VAL A 573 14.44 -11.15 6.90
CA VAL A 573 13.01 -11.29 7.25
C VAL A 573 12.85 -12.07 8.56
N GLU A 574 13.59 -13.17 8.73
CA GLU A 574 13.60 -13.93 9.99
C GLU A 574 14.07 -13.08 11.18
N TRP A 575 15.10 -12.26 10.97
CA TRP A 575 15.59 -11.32 11.98
C TRP A 575 14.56 -10.24 12.32
N VAL A 576 13.86 -9.67 11.34
CA VAL A 576 12.79 -8.68 11.56
C VAL A 576 11.64 -9.28 12.36
N ILE A 577 11.17 -10.49 12.01
CA ILE A 577 10.11 -11.18 12.77
C ILE A 577 10.54 -11.39 14.22
N LEU A 578 11.76 -11.88 14.44
CA LEU A 578 12.29 -12.11 15.78
C LEU A 578 12.43 -10.79 16.56
N LEU A 579 12.89 -9.72 15.92
CA LEU A 579 13.02 -8.42 16.56
C LEU A 579 11.65 -7.83 16.91
N LYS A 580 10.69 -7.83 15.98
CA LYS A 580 9.32 -7.38 16.25
C LYS A 580 8.68 -8.18 17.38
N CYS A 581 8.87 -9.50 17.41
CA CYS A 581 8.41 -10.37 18.49
C CYS A 581 9.00 -9.97 19.85
N ILE A 582 10.29 -9.64 19.92
CA ILE A 582 10.94 -9.14 21.13
C ILE A 582 10.36 -7.78 21.56
N PHE A 583 10.10 -6.88 20.61
CA PHE A 583 9.54 -5.55 20.93
C PHE A 583 8.04 -5.56 21.25
N GLN A 584 7.35 -6.70 21.09
CA GLN A 584 5.99 -6.87 21.60
C GLN A 584 5.92 -6.97 23.13
N PHE A 585 7.03 -7.25 23.83
CA PHE A 585 7.02 -7.24 25.30
C PHE A 585 6.84 -5.81 25.81
N GLU A 586 5.82 -5.60 26.63
CA GLU A 586 5.57 -4.28 27.27
C GLU A 586 6.71 -3.84 28.20
N VAL A 587 7.63 -4.73 28.57
CA VAL A 587 8.84 -4.42 29.36
C VAL A 587 9.81 -3.51 28.58
N MET A 588 9.71 -3.47 27.25
CA MET A 588 10.66 -2.73 26.44
C MET A 588 10.51 -1.21 26.63
N PRO A 589 11.64 -0.47 26.76
CA PRO A 589 11.63 0.92 27.19
C PRO A 589 10.81 1.86 26.29
N GLY A 590 10.69 1.55 25.00
CA GLY A 590 9.88 2.34 24.06
C GLY A 590 8.37 2.30 24.33
N ASN A 591 7.83 1.16 24.78
CA ASN A 591 6.39 0.99 25.02
C ASN A 591 5.98 1.55 26.38
N VAL A 592 6.79 1.31 27.42
CA VAL A 592 6.59 1.87 28.78
C VAL A 592 6.57 3.41 28.77
N VAL A 593 7.45 4.03 27.98
CA VAL A 593 7.54 5.49 27.90
C VAL A 593 6.32 6.09 27.20
N ARG A 594 5.81 5.44 26.14
CA ARG A 594 4.63 5.91 25.41
C ARG A 594 3.39 5.92 26.30
N GLU A 595 3.11 4.82 26.98
CA GLU A 595 1.95 4.70 27.88
C GLU A 595 1.99 5.79 28.98
N LYS A 596 3.17 6.05 29.55
CA LYS A 596 3.37 7.12 30.54
C LYS A 596 3.14 8.52 29.97
N ILE A 597 3.46 8.76 28.70
CA ILE A 597 3.28 10.06 28.03
C ILE A 597 1.81 10.28 27.65
N GLU A 598 1.15 9.27 27.07
CA GLU A 598 -0.27 9.30 26.70
C GLU A 598 -1.15 9.57 27.93
N PHE A 599 -0.87 8.85 29.04
CA PHE A 599 -1.57 9.02 30.31
C PHE A 599 -1.38 10.43 30.90
N LYS A 600 -0.18 11.01 30.81
CA LYS A 600 0.12 12.33 31.38
C LYS A 600 -0.41 13.51 30.56
N THR A 601 -0.50 13.37 29.24
CA THR A 601 -0.77 14.52 28.35
C THR A 601 -2.20 14.59 27.83
N LYS A 602 -3.02 13.53 27.95
CA LYS A 602 -4.37 13.42 27.32
C LYS A 602 -4.38 13.83 25.83
N LEU A 603 -3.21 13.84 25.18
CA LEU A 603 -3.04 14.30 23.82
C LEU A 603 -3.26 13.11 22.91
N HIS A 604 -4.48 12.98 22.37
CA HIS A 604 -4.84 11.90 21.42
C HIS A 604 -4.09 11.97 20.07
N LYS A 605 -3.29 13.02 19.83
CA LYS A 605 -2.50 13.15 18.59
C LYS A 605 -1.14 12.47 18.76
N THR A 606 -1.06 11.23 18.26
CA THR A 606 0.16 10.44 18.12
C THR A 606 1.23 11.21 17.33
N ASN A 607 2.36 11.54 17.96
CA ASN A 607 3.51 12.10 17.24
C ASN A 607 4.16 11.00 16.38
N PRO A 608 4.16 11.10 15.03
CA PRO A 608 4.66 10.06 14.15
C PRO A 608 6.17 9.84 14.27
N PHE A 609 6.92 10.82 14.79
CA PHE A 609 8.37 10.73 14.97
C PHE A 609 8.79 10.03 16.26
N PHE A 610 7.84 9.48 17.02
CA PHE A 610 8.20 8.70 18.19
C PHE A 610 9.06 7.50 17.75
N PRO A 611 10.27 7.28 18.33
CA PRO A 611 11.21 6.28 17.82
C PRO A 611 10.62 4.88 17.66
N SER A 612 9.76 4.39 18.57
CA SER A 612 9.15 3.06 18.38
C SER A 612 8.13 3.00 17.24
N VAL A 613 7.48 4.12 16.88
CA VAL A 613 6.58 4.22 15.72
C VAL A 613 7.41 4.21 14.43
N VAL A 614 8.42 5.10 14.34
CA VAL A 614 9.26 5.25 13.14
C VAL A 614 9.97 3.94 12.78
N TRP A 615 10.50 3.25 13.79
CA TRP A 615 11.18 1.97 13.59
C TRP A 615 10.22 0.81 13.33
N GLY A 616 8.91 0.96 13.57
CA GLY A 616 7.95 -0.15 13.46
C GLY A 616 8.11 -1.20 14.57
N LEU A 617 8.55 -0.77 15.76
CA LEU A 617 8.82 -1.62 16.92
C LEU A 617 7.78 -1.42 18.03
N GLN A 618 6.58 -0.99 17.66
CA GLN A 618 5.48 -0.80 18.59
C GLN A 618 4.71 -2.10 18.84
N ALA A 619 4.10 -2.20 20.02
CA ALA A 619 3.24 -3.32 20.34
C ALA A 619 1.95 -3.22 19.51
N GLU A 620 1.73 -4.19 18.63
CA GLU A 620 0.59 -4.25 17.71
C GLU A 620 0.09 -5.68 17.58
N ASP A 621 -1.23 -5.83 17.49
CA ASP A 621 -1.81 -7.12 17.19
C ASP A 621 -1.56 -7.45 15.71
N TRP A 622 -1.25 -8.72 15.40
CA TRP A 622 -1.00 -9.19 14.04
C TRP A 622 0.20 -8.57 13.30
N TYR A 623 1.20 -8.07 14.03
CA TYR A 623 2.43 -7.43 13.49
C TYR A 623 3.27 -8.28 12.50
N TYR A 624 2.98 -9.58 12.35
CA TYR A 624 3.80 -10.54 11.60
C TYR A 624 3.18 -11.01 10.28
N ILE A 625 1.93 -10.62 9.97
CA ILE A 625 1.16 -11.20 8.84
C ILE A 625 1.89 -11.04 7.52
N TRP A 626 2.40 -9.84 7.23
CA TRP A 626 3.04 -9.55 5.93
C TRP A 626 4.43 -10.17 5.84
N GLU A 627 5.21 -10.15 6.92
CA GLU A 627 6.50 -10.84 7.00
C GLU A 627 6.34 -12.36 6.85
N MET A 628 5.26 -12.94 7.37
CA MET A 628 4.92 -14.34 7.17
C MET A 628 4.69 -14.66 5.69
N PHE A 629 3.92 -13.83 4.97
CA PHE A 629 3.70 -14.02 3.53
C PHE A 629 5.00 -13.87 2.73
N ILE A 630 5.85 -12.90 3.09
CA ILE A 630 7.17 -12.75 2.46
C ILE A 630 8.04 -13.98 2.73
N LEU A 631 8.11 -14.45 3.97
CA LEU A 631 8.88 -15.64 4.35
C LEU A 631 8.41 -16.87 3.57
N PHE A 632 7.10 -17.07 3.49
CA PHE A 632 6.50 -18.16 2.71
C PHE A 632 6.86 -18.08 1.22
N SER A 633 6.74 -16.90 0.63
CA SER A 633 7.05 -16.68 -0.79
C SER A 633 8.53 -16.92 -1.10
N ILE A 634 9.45 -16.43 -0.26
CA ILE A 634 10.90 -16.64 -0.44
C ILE A 634 11.25 -18.12 -0.32
N ILE A 635 10.62 -18.86 0.61
CA ILE A 635 10.86 -20.31 0.77
C ILE A 635 10.33 -21.07 -0.44
N LEU A 636 9.15 -20.71 -0.95
CA LEU A 636 8.57 -21.27 -2.16
C LEU A 636 9.47 -21.01 -3.38
N HIS A 637 9.97 -19.79 -3.55
CA HIS A 637 10.93 -19.44 -4.60
C HIS A 637 12.25 -20.22 -4.46
N ARG A 638 12.80 -20.31 -3.25
CA ARG A 638 14.00 -21.12 -2.95
C ARG A 638 13.77 -22.59 -3.31
N GLN A 639 12.61 -23.13 -2.99
CA GLN A 639 12.25 -24.51 -3.29
C GLN A 639 12.17 -24.74 -4.80
N TYR A 640 11.54 -23.83 -5.53
CA TYR A 640 11.49 -23.84 -6.99
C TYR A 640 12.90 -23.82 -7.61
N LEU A 641 13.78 -22.92 -7.16
CA LEU A 641 15.17 -22.84 -7.63
C LEU A 641 15.97 -24.12 -7.32
N LYS A 642 15.71 -24.79 -6.20
CA LYS A 642 16.35 -26.09 -5.88
C LYS A 642 15.88 -27.20 -6.82
N THR A 643 14.58 -27.28 -7.11
CA THR A 643 14.02 -28.31 -8.01
C THR A 643 14.61 -28.24 -9.42
N ILE A 644 14.88 -27.02 -9.94
CA ILE A 644 15.46 -26.81 -11.29
C ILE A 644 17.00 -26.81 -11.25
N GLY A 645 17.63 -26.98 -10.08
CA GLY A 645 19.10 -27.01 -9.92
C GLY A 645 19.80 -25.68 -10.14
N LEU A 646 19.04 -24.62 -9.90
CA LEU A 646 19.44 -23.25 -10.06
C LEU A 646 19.98 -22.66 -8.73
N TRP A 647 19.75 -23.34 -7.61
CA TRP A 647 20.19 -22.93 -6.26
C TRP A 647 21.64 -23.34 -5.91
N SER A 648 22.17 -24.40 -6.53
CA SER A 648 23.57 -24.81 -6.38
C SER A 648 24.43 -24.16 -7.46
N SER A 649 25.58 -23.62 -7.07
CA SER A 649 26.65 -23.35 -8.04
C SER A 649 27.09 -24.72 -8.54
N ILE A 650 26.94 -24.99 -9.84
CA ILE A 650 27.39 -26.24 -10.49
C ILE A 650 28.90 -26.49 -10.29
N LYS A 651 29.63 -25.58 -9.62
CA LYS A 651 31.02 -25.77 -9.20
C LYS A 651 31.22 -26.64 -7.95
N ASP A 652 30.22 -26.84 -7.08
CA ASP A 652 30.49 -27.42 -5.73
C ASP A 652 30.12 -28.90 -5.53
N THR A 653 29.65 -29.62 -6.55
CA THR A 653 29.40 -31.07 -6.40
C THR A 653 29.82 -31.95 -7.56
N THR A 654 30.24 -31.38 -8.69
CA THR A 654 30.72 -32.14 -9.86
C THR A 654 32.10 -31.72 -10.34
N GLN A 655 32.71 -30.65 -9.80
CA GLN A 655 34.11 -30.28 -10.10
C GLN A 655 35.15 -30.77 -9.07
N GLN A 656 34.72 -31.32 -7.93
CA GLN A 656 35.44 -32.43 -7.29
C GLN A 656 34.69 -33.69 -7.74
N GLU A 657 34.87 -34.25 -8.93
CA GLU A 657 36.05 -34.39 -9.74
C GLU A 657 35.61 -34.55 -11.20
N ARG A 658 36.41 -34.12 -12.16
CA ARG A 658 36.38 -34.75 -13.48
C ARG A 658 37.74 -34.64 -14.18
N LEU A 659 38.10 -35.78 -14.78
CA LEU A 659 38.98 -35.98 -15.95
C LEU A 659 40.42 -36.48 -15.80
N ASP A 660 40.89 -36.84 -14.60
CA ASP A 660 42.08 -37.69 -14.47
C ASP A 660 41.80 -38.79 -13.44
N GLY A 661 41.89 -40.06 -13.83
CA GLY A 661 41.52 -41.20 -12.97
C GLY A 661 42.36 -41.33 -11.70
N THR A 662 41.98 -40.65 -10.61
CA THR A 662 42.71 -40.69 -9.32
C THR A 662 41.97 -41.32 -8.14
N TYR A 663 40.90 -42.09 -8.39
CA TYR A 663 40.32 -42.94 -7.35
C TYR A 663 40.00 -44.32 -7.92
N ALA A 664 40.65 -45.34 -7.37
CA ALA A 664 40.26 -46.74 -7.53
C ALA A 664 39.58 -47.20 -6.24
N ILE A 665 38.41 -47.82 -6.37
CA ILE A 665 37.78 -48.52 -5.25
C ILE A 665 38.50 -49.87 -5.14
N VAL A 666 39.45 -49.97 -4.20
CA VAL A 666 39.99 -51.25 -3.76
C VAL A 666 39.43 -51.52 -2.37
N ASN A 667 38.62 -52.57 -2.24
CA ASN A 667 38.04 -53.03 -0.97
C ASN A 667 37.26 -51.97 -0.17
N GLY A 668 36.50 -51.10 -0.84
CA GLY A 668 35.50 -50.24 -0.19
C GLY A 668 36.04 -49.02 0.56
N VAL A 669 37.30 -48.61 0.35
CA VAL A 669 37.87 -47.36 0.92
C VAL A 669 38.39 -46.44 -0.19
N LEU A 670 38.06 -45.14 -0.09
CA LEU A 670 38.54 -44.06 -0.97
C LEU A 670 39.95 -43.62 -0.57
N VAL A 671 40.92 -43.69 -1.48
CA VAL A 671 42.28 -43.16 -1.29
C VAL A 671 42.57 -42.10 -2.34
N SER A 672 42.96 -40.90 -1.90
CA SER A 672 43.33 -39.74 -2.74
C SER A 672 44.85 -39.63 -2.93
N ARG A 673 45.32 -39.31 -4.14
CA ARG A 673 46.73 -39.00 -4.44
C ARG A 673 46.94 -37.46 -4.45
N LYS A 674 47.65 -36.91 -3.46
CA LYS A 674 47.90 -35.45 -3.31
C LYS A 674 49.01 -34.92 -4.24
N VAL A 675 48.84 -33.70 -4.76
CA VAL A 675 49.88 -32.82 -5.36
C VAL A 675 49.84 -31.44 -4.66
N THR A 676 51.01 -30.80 -4.60
CA THR A 676 51.58 -29.83 -3.65
C THR A 676 51.38 -28.31 -3.92
N ASP A 677 51.47 -27.53 -2.82
CA ASP A 677 52.00 -26.15 -2.61
C ASP A 677 51.54 -24.91 -3.42
N ARG A 678 51.04 -23.90 -2.67
CA ARG A 678 51.71 -22.60 -2.40
C ARG A 678 50.97 -21.80 -1.33
N MET A 679 51.67 -21.45 -0.26
CA MET A 679 51.20 -20.62 0.85
C MET A 679 51.93 -19.27 0.79
N TYR A 680 51.22 -18.16 0.60
CA TYR A 680 51.80 -16.82 0.70
C TYR A 680 51.77 -16.38 2.16
N VAL A 681 52.96 -16.23 2.74
CA VAL A 681 53.17 -15.61 4.05
C VAL A 681 53.21 -14.10 3.87
N VAL A 682 52.22 -13.39 4.43
CA VAL A 682 52.25 -11.93 4.57
C VAL A 682 52.84 -11.60 5.93
N THR A 683 54.05 -11.05 5.96
CA THR A 683 54.68 -10.49 7.16
C THR A 683 54.06 -9.12 7.47
N CYS A 684 53.55 -8.93 8.68
CA CYS A 684 53.08 -7.64 9.17
C CYS A 684 54.22 -6.91 9.91
N ALA A 685 54.59 -5.72 9.43
CA ALA A 685 55.41 -4.76 10.16
C ALA A 685 54.56 -3.94 11.15
N LYS A 686 55.13 -3.56 12.30
CA LYS A 686 54.50 -2.72 13.32
C LYS A 686 54.43 -1.26 12.84
N ALA A 687 53.21 -0.74 12.65
CA ALA A 687 52.90 0.69 12.47
C ALA A 687 51.75 1.11 13.40
N ASP A 688 51.68 2.40 13.73
CA ASP A 688 50.80 2.97 14.75
C ASP A 688 49.29 2.76 14.50
N ALA A 689 48.50 2.84 15.58
CA ALA A 689 47.09 2.43 15.59
C ALA A 689 46.16 3.28 14.68
N LEU A 690 46.47 4.57 14.49
CA LEU A 690 45.67 5.48 13.66
C LEU A 690 45.88 5.21 12.17
N ASP A 691 47.13 4.99 11.73
CA ASP A 691 47.45 4.62 10.36
C ASP A 691 46.91 3.24 10.01
N ARG A 692 46.88 2.30 10.96
CA ARG A 692 46.20 1.01 10.79
C ARG A 692 44.70 1.15 10.62
N ALA A 693 44.04 2.05 11.36
CA ALA A 693 42.61 2.29 11.19
C ALA A 693 42.31 2.92 9.82
N LEU A 694 43.11 3.89 9.39
CA LEU A 694 42.95 4.57 8.10
C LEU A 694 43.29 3.65 6.91
N LEU A 695 44.37 2.86 7.00
CA LEU A 695 44.69 1.82 6.01
C LEU A 695 43.67 0.69 6.01
N ALA A 696 43.13 0.29 7.18
CA ALA A 696 42.05 -0.68 7.26
C ALA A 696 40.78 -0.15 6.58
N ILE A 697 40.35 1.08 6.89
CA ILE A 697 39.22 1.73 6.25
C ILE A 697 39.45 1.85 4.73
N LYS A 698 40.65 2.24 4.30
CA LYS A 698 41.00 2.36 2.89
C LYS A 698 41.02 0.99 2.20
N SER A 699 41.55 -0.06 2.84
CA SER A 699 41.53 -1.43 2.32
C SER A 699 40.13 -2.00 2.25
N ILE A 700 39.27 -1.69 3.23
CA ILE A 700 37.86 -2.08 3.27
C ILE A 700 37.10 -1.38 2.13
N LEU A 701 37.30 -0.06 1.97
CA LEU A 701 36.70 0.72 0.88
C LEU A 701 37.16 0.21 -0.48
N ILE A 702 38.45 -0.08 -0.68
CA ILE A 702 38.97 -0.65 -1.92
C ILE A 702 38.38 -2.04 -2.16
N GLN A 703 38.30 -2.89 -1.14
CA GLN A 703 37.72 -4.22 -1.25
C GLN A 703 36.25 -4.14 -1.69
N TYR A 704 35.44 -3.29 -1.07
CA TYR A 704 34.04 -3.10 -1.48
C TYR A 704 33.91 -2.43 -2.86
N ALA A 705 34.75 -1.44 -3.17
CA ALA A 705 34.75 -0.77 -4.47
C ALA A 705 35.10 -1.72 -5.62
N VAL A 706 36.00 -2.69 -5.39
CA VAL A 706 36.32 -3.73 -6.38
C VAL A 706 35.12 -4.63 -6.66
N HIS A 707 34.39 -5.04 -5.62
CA HIS A 707 33.16 -5.85 -5.78
C HIS A 707 32.03 -5.06 -6.46
N LEU A 708 31.87 -3.77 -6.13
CA LEU A 708 30.92 -2.88 -6.81
C LEU A 708 31.30 -2.65 -8.28
N ARG A 709 32.59 -2.52 -8.58
CA ARG A 709 33.10 -2.43 -9.95
C ARG A 709 32.84 -3.73 -10.73
N ASP A 710 33.08 -4.88 -10.13
CA ASP A 710 32.79 -6.18 -10.75
C ASP A 710 31.27 -6.35 -10.98
N LEU A 711 30.43 -5.95 -10.02
CA LEU A 711 28.97 -5.91 -10.18
C LEU A 711 28.57 -5.00 -11.35
N TYR A 712 29.10 -3.78 -11.42
CA TYR A 712 28.85 -2.84 -12.50
C TYR A 712 29.30 -3.38 -13.85
N GLN A 713 30.49 -4.00 -13.92
CA GLN A 713 31.00 -4.60 -15.15
C GLN A 713 30.12 -5.76 -15.63
N ARG A 714 29.67 -6.64 -14.72
CA ARG A 714 28.74 -7.73 -15.05
C ARG A 714 27.36 -7.24 -15.45
N LEU A 715 26.90 -6.13 -14.87
CA LEU A 715 25.63 -5.50 -15.21
C LEU A 715 25.67 -4.92 -16.63
N MET A 716 26.67 -4.10 -16.92
CA MET A 716 26.77 -3.33 -18.17
C MET A 716 27.27 -4.15 -19.36
N PHE A 717 28.21 -5.06 -19.15
CA PHE A 717 28.90 -5.80 -20.22
C PHE A 717 28.67 -7.30 -20.08
N HIS A 718 27.56 -7.80 -20.62
CA HIS A 718 27.28 -9.24 -20.65
C HIS A 718 26.76 -9.68 -22.01
N ALA A 719 27.18 -10.88 -22.44
CA ALA A 719 26.87 -11.45 -23.76
C ALA A 719 25.39 -11.82 -23.97
N PHE A 720 24.56 -11.74 -22.91
CA PHE A 720 23.18 -12.22 -22.91
C PHE A 720 22.12 -11.11 -22.78
N GLN A 721 22.28 -9.98 -23.49
CA GLN A 721 21.28 -8.90 -23.56
C GLN A 721 20.29 -9.14 -24.69
N LYS A 722 18.99 -9.15 -24.37
CA LYS A 722 17.91 -9.02 -25.36
C LYS A 722 17.43 -7.57 -25.31
N PRO A 723 17.79 -6.70 -26.27
CA PRO A 723 17.32 -5.32 -26.27
C PRO A 723 15.81 -5.30 -26.45
N VAL A 724 15.12 -4.61 -25.54
CA VAL A 724 13.66 -4.45 -25.56
C VAL A 724 13.35 -2.97 -25.29
N ASP A 725 12.30 -2.46 -25.92
CA ASP A 725 11.78 -1.12 -25.63
C ASP A 725 10.64 -1.20 -24.62
N LEU A 726 10.90 -0.80 -23.38
CA LEU A 726 9.93 -0.75 -22.28
C LEU A 726 9.59 0.69 -21.86
N TYR A 727 9.97 1.70 -22.66
CA TYR A 727 9.71 3.09 -22.28
C TYR A 727 8.21 3.43 -22.27
N THR A 728 7.43 2.92 -23.22
CA THR A 728 5.98 3.17 -23.28
C THR A 728 5.26 2.76 -21.97
N PRO A 729 5.39 1.53 -21.46
CA PRO A 729 4.75 1.19 -20.19
C PRO A 729 5.30 1.98 -19.00
N MET A 730 6.59 2.37 -19.00
CA MET A 730 7.15 3.26 -17.97
C MET A 730 6.46 4.62 -17.96
N PHE A 731 6.32 5.24 -19.14
CA PHE A 731 5.66 6.53 -19.29
C PHE A 731 4.17 6.47 -18.88
N ILE A 732 3.48 5.36 -19.18
CA ILE A 732 2.10 5.15 -18.72
C ILE A 732 2.01 5.15 -17.19
N PHE A 733 2.91 4.45 -16.49
CA PHE A 733 2.92 4.47 -15.02
C PHE A 733 3.26 5.86 -14.45
N ASP A 734 4.12 6.62 -15.11
CA ASP A 734 4.40 8.00 -14.72
C ASP A 734 3.19 8.93 -14.95
N LEU A 735 2.46 8.76 -16.04
CA LEU A 735 1.22 9.50 -16.31
C LEU A 735 0.15 9.16 -15.27
N ILE A 736 -0.04 7.88 -14.96
CA ILE A 736 -0.96 7.43 -13.91
C ILE A 736 -0.54 8.02 -12.56
N SER A 737 0.76 8.00 -12.21
CA SER A 737 1.27 8.58 -10.96
C SER A 737 0.95 10.08 -10.86
N MET A 738 1.05 10.82 -11.98
CA MET A 738 0.71 12.24 -12.04
C MET A 738 -0.79 12.49 -11.83
N ILE A 739 -1.65 11.66 -12.44
CA ILE A 739 -3.10 11.71 -12.24
C ILE A 739 -3.47 11.40 -10.79
N VAL A 740 -2.81 10.41 -10.17
CA VAL A 740 -3.05 10.02 -8.78
C VAL A 740 -2.68 11.16 -7.82
N ILE A 741 -1.56 11.85 -8.04
CA ILE A 741 -1.22 13.05 -7.27
C ILE A 741 -2.28 14.13 -7.48
N GLY A 742 -2.68 14.39 -8.73
CA GLY A 742 -3.68 15.42 -9.07
C GLY A 742 -5.05 15.19 -8.42
N ILE A 743 -5.58 13.97 -8.48
CA ILE A 743 -6.83 13.59 -7.80
C ILE A 743 -6.63 13.59 -6.27
N GLY A 744 -5.44 13.21 -5.82
CA GLY A 744 -5.04 13.13 -4.41
C GLY A 744 -4.67 14.45 -3.75
N TYR A 745 -4.89 15.61 -4.38
CA TYR A 745 -4.58 16.92 -3.78
C TYR A 745 -5.23 17.14 -2.39
N PRO A 746 -6.43 16.59 -2.05
CA PRO A 746 -7.01 16.75 -0.71
C PRO A 746 -6.19 16.09 0.40
N ALA A 747 -5.39 15.07 0.10
CA ALA A 747 -4.55 14.39 1.08
C ALA A 747 -3.39 15.25 1.60
N PHE A 748 -3.11 16.39 0.95
CA PHE A 748 -2.03 17.30 1.33
C PHE A 748 -2.47 18.45 2.26
N PHE A 749 -3.75 18.52 2.64
CA PHE A 749 -4.26 19.51 3.61
C PHE A 749 -4.10 19.03 5.06
N ASP A 750 -3.87 19.99 5.96
CA ASP A 750 -3.41 19.71 7.33
C ASP A 750 -4.55 19.47 8.35
N ASP A 751 -5.82 19.75 8.03
CA ASP A 751 -6.94 19.65 8.99
C ASP A 751 -8.10 18.75 8.51
N ASP A 752 -8.60 17.90 9.43
CA ASP A 752 -9.72 16.97 9.23
C ASP A 752 -11.11 17.61 9.49
N ASP A 753 -11.14 18.80 10.11
CA ASP A 753 -12.38 19.43 10.59
C ASP A 753 -12.92 20.55 9.68
N GLU A 754 -12.16 20.97 8.67
CA GLU A 754 -12.56 22.03 7.74
C GLU A 754 -12.91 21.48 6.36
N ASN A 755 -14.06 21.91 5.82
CA ASN A 755 -14.53 21.49 4.51
C ASN A 755 -13.49 21.85 3.43
N ILE A 756 -13.07 20.88 2.61
CA ILE A 756 -12.20 21.07 1.43
C ILE A 756 -12.64 22.26 0.57
N PHE A 757 -13.95 22.50 0.52
CA PHE A 757 -14.56 23.64 -0.19
C PHE A 757 -14.11 25.01 0.31
N PHE A 758 -13.75 25.16 1.59
CA PHE A 758 -13.21 26.39 2.15
C PHE A 758 -11.89 26.76 1.49
N TYR A 759 -10.92 25.83 1.44
CA TYR A 759 -9.62 26.04 0.78
C TYR A 759 -9.73 26.28 -0.73
N VAL A 760 -10.66 25.60 -1.41
CA VAL A 760 -10.95 25.83 -2.83
C VAL A 760 -11.54 27.23 -3.04
N SER A 761 -12.40 27.70 -2.13
CA SER A 761 -12.97 29.05 -2.20
C SER A 761 -11.93 30.14 -1.92
N GLU A 762 -10.94 29.86 -1.09
CA GLU A 762 -9.82 30.78 -0.80
C GLU A 762 -8.68 30.70 -1.84
N ASN A 763 -8.74 29.80 -2.83
CA ASN A 763 -7.69 29.55 -3.82
C ASN A 763 -6.31 29.25 -3.22
N ILE A 764 -6.25 28.63 -2.04
CA ILE A 764 -4.98 28.30 -1.37
C ILE A 764 -4.56 26.89 -1.76
N ILE A 765 -3.59 26.78 -2.66
CA ILE A 765 -3.01 25.48 -3.04
C ILE A 765 -1.88 25.12 -2.05
N PRO A 766 -1.90 23.91 -1.45
CA PRO A 766 -0.81 23.47 -0.57
C PRO A 766 0.54 23.46 -1.31
N VAL A 767 1.52 24.13 -0.74
CA VAL A 767 2.90 24.17 -1.27
C VAL A 767 3.47 22.74 -1.44
N LYS A 768 3.09 21.83 -0.53
CA LYS A 768 3.49 20.41 -0.53
C LYS A 768 3.08 19.69 -1.82
N PHE A 769 1.83 19.91 -2.26
CA PHE A 769 1.29 19.32 -3.47
C PHE A 769 2.04 19.84 -4.71
N VAL A 770 2.27 21.16 -4.79
CA VAL A 770 2.97 21.79 -5.92
C VAL A 770 4.41 21.29 -6.04
N MET A 771 5.15 21.21 -4.93
CA MET A 771 6.52 20.67 -4.92
C MET A 771 6.57 19.22 -5.39
N CYS A 772 5.63 18.39 -4.93
CA CYS A 772 5.52 16.99 -5.35
C CYS A 772 5.24 16.85 -6.85
N LEU A 773 4.24 17.59 -7.35
CA LEU A 773 3.87 17.58 -8.76
C LEU A 773 5.02 18.07 -9.66
N PHE A 774 5.70 19.14 -9.26
CA PHE A 774 6.86 19.67 -9.98
C PHE A 774 8.02 18.68 -10.02
N ALA A 775 8.36 18.07 -8.88
CA ALA A 775 9.42 17.08 -8.81
C ALA A 775 9.12 15.84 -9.69
N HIS A 776 7.85 15.40 -9.71
CA HIS A 776 7.40 14.29 -10.55
C HIS A 776 7.50 14.64 -12.06
N MET A 777 7.04 15.83 -12.45
CA MET A 777 7.12 16.32 -13.83
C MET A 777 8.57 16.49 -14.29
N MET A 778 9.45 17.04 -13.44
CA MET A 778 10.88 17.13 -13.77
C MET A 778 11.53 15.75 -13.89
N GLY A 779 11.17 14.81 -13.02
CA GLY A 779 11.63 13.42 -13.09
C GLY A 779 11.26 12.74 -14.41
N SER A 780 10.01 12.88 -14.88
CA SER A 780 9.58 12.27 -16.14
C SER A 780 10.27 12.90 -17.37
N LEU A 781 10.54 14.20 -17.35
CA LEU A 781 11.30 14.88 -18.40
C LEU A 781 12.77 14.40 -18.48
N VAL A 782 13.43 14.28 -17.32
CA VAL A 782 14.79 13.74 -17.25
C VAL A 782 14.84 12.30 -17.76
N ASP A 783 13.82 11.49 -17.45
CA ASP A 783 13.75 10.13 -17.97
C ASP A 783 13.63 10.09 -19.50
N ARG A 784 12.75 10.91 -20.09
CA ARG A 784 12.64 11.01 -21.56
C ARG A 784 13.97 11.40 -22.19
N ALA A 785 14.70 12.34 -21.60
CA ALA A 785 16.02 12.76 -22.08
C ALA A 785 17.03 11.61 -22.09
N ILE A 786 17.08 10.83 -21.00
CA ILE A 786 17.97 9.65 -20.89
C ILE A 786 17.59 8.58 -21.92
N TYR A 787 16.28 8.33 -22.10
CA TYR A 787 15.77 7.39 -23.09
C TYR A 787 16.21 7.73 -24.52
N LEU A 788 16.04 9.00 -24.94
CA LEU A 788 16.41 9.46 -26.27
C LEU A 788 17.92 9.35 -26.54
N ARG A 789 18.75 9.59 -25.51
CA ARG A 789 20.22 9.46 -25.58
C ARG A 789 20.70 8.00 -25.50
N LYS A 790 19.83 7.05 -25.12
CA LYS A 790 20.12 5.61 -24.97
C LYS A 790 21.25 5.32 -23.96
N ASP A 791 21.45 6.18 -22.97
CA ASP A 791 22.53 6.03 -22.00
C ASP A 791 22.07 5.19 -20.78
N VAL A 792 22.51 3.93 -20.76
CA VAL A 792 22.20 2.99 -19.68
C VAL A 792 22.87 3.39 -18.35
N THR A 793 24.02 4.07 -18.39
CA THR A 793 24.74 4.48 -17.18
C THR A 793 24.03 5.62 -16.48
N ALA A 794 23.62 6.63 -17.23
CA ALA A 794 22.77 7.71 -16.73
C ALA A 794 21.45 7.16 -16.19
N LYS A 795 20.86 6.16 -16.87
CA LYS A 795 19.63 5.51 -16.41
C LYS A 795 19.80 4.78 -15.09
N LEU A 796 20.92 4.09 -14.88
CA LEU A 796 21.23 3.43 -13.61
C LEU A 796 21.39 4.42 -12.46
N VAL A 797 22.11 5.53 -12.67
CA VAL A 797 22.26 6.59 -11.66
C VAL A 797 20.90 7.19 -11.33
N PHE A 798 20.09 7.47 -12.35
CA PHE A 798 18.74 7.99 -12.19
C PHE A 798 17.83 7.01 -11.43
N GLN A 799 17.93 5.70 -11.70
CA GLN A 799 17.21 4.66 -10.95
C GLN A 799 17.55 4.69 -9.46
N VAL A 800 18.85 4.72 -9.11
CA VAL A 800 19.29 4.73 -7.70
C VAL A 800 18.84 6.01 -7.00
N LEU A 801 18.98 7.17 -7.66
CA LEU A 801 18.50 8.44 -7.12
C LEU A 801 16.98 8.44 -6.90
N ASN A 802 16.19 7.95 -7.86
CA ASN A 802 14.74 7.86 -7.72
C ASN A 802 14.31 6.94 -6.59
N VAL A 803 14.98 5.81 -6.40
CA VAL A 803 14.71 4.91 -5.27
C VAL A 803 14.95 5.66 -3.95
N ILE A 804 16.10 6.31 -3.79
CA ILE A 804 16.42 7.03 -2.54
C ILE A 804 15.44 8.19 -2.32
N LEU A 805 15.20 9.02 -3.34
CA LEU A 805 14.34 10.20 -3.24
C LEU A 805 12.89 9.83 -2.94
N LEU A 806 12.35 8.78 -3.57
CA LEU A 806 10.97 8.32 -3.33
C LEU A 806 10.76 7.94 -1.85
N HIS A 807 11.67 7.14 -1.29
CA HIS A 807 11.55 6.72 0.09
C HIS A 807 11.84 7.90 1.04
N LEU A 808 12.86 8.72 0.76
CA LEU A 808 13.15 9.91 1.59
C LEU A 808 11.96 10.88 1.63
N PHE A 809 11.32 11.10 0.49
CA PHE A 809 10.12 11.93 0.37
C PHE A 809 8.95 11.40 1.20
N LEU A 810 8.62 10.12 1.08
CA LEU A 810 7.47 9.53 1.77
C LEU A 810 7.68 9.38 3.29
N PHE A 811 8.89 8.98 3.73
CA PHE A 811 9.15 8.69 5.15
C PHE A 811 9.56 9.93 5.96
N PHE A 812 10.28 10.88 5.36
CA PHE A 812 10.83 12.02 6.09
C PHE A 812 10.19 13.34 5.68
N LEU A 813 10.14 13.67 4.38
CA LEU A 813 9.64 14.99 3.96
C LEU A 813 8.14 15.13 4.26
N LEU A 814 7.32 14.14 3.92
CA LEU A 814 5.87 14.22 4.08
C LEU A 814 5.44 14.36 5.57
N PRO A 815 6.00 13.59 6.52
CA PRO A 815 5.68 13.76 7.94
C PRO A 815 6.33 14.98 8.60
N ILE A 816 7.49 15.47 8.11
CA ILE A 816 8.16 16.65 8.70
C ILE A 816 7.41 17.92 8.35
N PHE A 817 6.95 18.01 7.09
CA PHE A 817 6.22 19.18 6.62
C PHE A 817 4.71 19.08 6.89
N GLY A 818 4.15 17.87 7.05
CA GLY A 818 2.77 17.64 7.50
C GLY A 818 2.61 17.74 9.01
N ASN A 819 1.42 18.12 9.50
CA ASN A 819 1.08 18.13 10.94
C ASN A 819 0.98 16.72 11.57
N GLY A 820 1.88 15.80 11.21
CA GLY A 820 2.06 14.52 11.86
C GLY A 820 1.20 13.36 11.36
N LYS A 821 0.51 13.48 10.22
CA LYS A 821 -0.20 12.35 9.60
C LYS A 821 0.80 11.38 8.95
N LEU A 822 0.71 10.10 9.32
CA LEU A 822 1.52 9.03 8.74
C LEU A 822 0.89 8.57 7.41
N ALA A 823 1.72 8.40 6.38
CA ALA A 823 1.32 8.18 4.97
C ALA A 823 0.36 6.99 4.69
N HIS A 824 0.17 6.06 5.64
CA HIS A 824 -0.59 4.83 5.44
C HIS A 824 -2.12 4.99 5.50
N ARG A 825 -2.64 6.18 5.84
CA ARG A 825 -4.09 6.40 5.93
C ARG A 825 -4.74 6.87 4.63
N ASP A 826 -3.96 7.47 3.74
CA ASP A 826 -4.50 8.10 2.53
C ASP A 826 -4.28 7.22 1.29
N ALA A 827 -5.39 6.83 0.66
CA ALA A 827 -5.39 5.95 -0.51
C ALA A 827 -4.57 6.52 -1.70
N ALA A 828 -4.53 7.85 -1.86
CA ALA A 828 -3.79 8.50 -2.93
C ALA A 828 -2.28 8.32 -2.82
N ILE A 829 -1.72 8.45 -1.60
CA ILE A 829 -0.27 8.28 -1.36
C ILE A 829 0.12 6.81 -1.55
N ILE A 830 -0.72 5.89 -1.10
CA ILE A 830 -0.55 4.44 -1.31
C ILE A 830 -0.50 4.11 -2.80
N LEU A 831 -1.47 4.62 -3.57
CA LEU A 831 -1.55 4.37 -5.01
C LEU A 831 -0.39 5.02 -5.77
N TYR A 832 0.06 6.21 -5.35
CA TYR A 832 1.26 6.85 -5.89
C TYR A 832 2.50 5.98 -5.66
N TYR A 833 2.69 5.44 -4.46
CA TYR A 833 3.84 4.58 -4.20
C TYR A 833 3.80 3.27 -5.00
N ILE A 834 2.63 2.63 -5.13
CA ILE A 834 2.45 1.41 -5.95
C ILE A 834 2.85 1.68 -7.40
N THR A 835 2.30 2.74 -8.00
CA THR A 835 2.55 3.09 -9.40
C THR A 835 4.02 3.45 -9.64
N ARG A 836 4.68 4.15 -8.71
CA ARG A 836 6.12 4.41 -8.76
C ARG A 836 6.98 3.16 -8.58
N CYS A 837 6.58 2.21 -7.73
CA CYS A 837 7.28 0.94 -7.59
C CYS A 837 7.19 0.08 -8.86
N LEU A 838 6.04 0.07 -9.54
CA LEU A 838 5.87 -0.58 -10.84
C LEU A 838 6.74 0.07 -11.92
N TYR A 839 6.79 1.41 -11.95
CA TYR A 839 7.71 2.14 -12.81
C TYR A 839 9.17 1.72 -12.55
N LEU A 840 9.60 1.69 -11.29
CA LEU A 840 10.98 1.31 -10.91
C LEU A 840 11.31 -0.13 -11.31
N LEU A 841 10.34 -1.06 -11.23
CA LEU A 841 10.53 -2.45 -11.64
C LEU A 841 10.73 -2.59 -13.16
N ILE A 842 9.93 -1.87 -13.96
CA ILE A 842 10.05 -1.88 -15.42
C ILE A 842 11.34 -1.14 -15.85
N SER A 843 11.68 -0.05 -15.18
CA SER A 843 12.94 0.69 -15.37
C SER A 843 14.16 -0.21 -15.12
N ALA A 844 14.15 -1.00 -14.05
CA ALA A 844 15.21 -1.99 -13.78
C ALA A 844 15.28 -3.07 -14.88
N CYS A 845 14.12 -3.51 -15.40
CA CYS A 845 14.06 -4.45 -16.53
C CYS A 845 14.66 -3.84 -17.81
N GLN A 846 14.37 -2.56 -18.10
CA GLN A 846 14.96 -1.83 -19.23
C GLN A 846 16.49 -1.74 -19.11
N ILE A 847 17.02 -1.44 -17.93
CA ILE A 847 18.47 -1.39 -17.67
C ILE A 847 19.10 -2.76 -17.91
N ARG A 848 18.44 -3.84 -17.47
CA ARG A 848 18.92 -5.21 -17.64
C ARG A 848 18.94 -5.66 -19.11
N CYS A 849 17.90 -5.31 -19.86
CA CYS A 849 17.74 -5.67 -21.27
C CYS A 849 18.59 -4.81 -22.21
N GLY A 850 18.89 -3.56 -21.82
CA GLY A 850 19.53 -2.57 -22.67
C GLY A 850 18.56 -1.91 -23.66
N TYR A 851 19.00 -0.83 -24.29
CA TYR A 851 18.20 -0.11 -25.29
C TYR A 851 18.36 -0.71 -26.69
N PRO A 852 17.28 -0.79 -27.49
CA PRO A 852 17.38 -1.18 -28.88
C PRO A 852 18.13 -0.13 -29.71
N SER A 853 18.74 -0.58 -30.81
CA SER A 853 19.42 0.30 -31.76
C SER A 853 18.47 1.31 -32.38
N ARG A 854 17.22 0.91 -32.64
CA ARG A 854 16.10 1.73 -33.11
C ARG A 854 15.11 1.98 -31.97
N ILE A 855 14.87 3.25 -31.67
CA ILE A 855 13.73 3.68 -30.85
C ILE A 855 12.54 3.81 -31.78
N TRP A 856 11.40 3.26 -31.40
CA TRP A 856 10.16 3.46 -32.15
C TRP A 856 9.61 4.85 -31.83
N GLY A 857 9.47 5.70 -32.84
CA GLY A 857 8.96 7.07 -32.67
C GLY A 857 7.55 7.08 -32.08
N TYR A 858 6.61 6.38 -32.71
CA TYR A 858 5.22 6.31 -32.27
C TYR A 858 4.80 4.84 -32.15
N PHE A 859 4.76 4.32 -30.92
CA PHE A 859 4.23 2.96 -30.67
C PHE A 859 2.80 2.80 -31.22
N MET A 860 1.98 3.85 -31.08
CA MET A 860 0.58 3.83 -31.49
C MET A 860 0.41 3.79 -33.02
N THR A 861 1.39 4.27 -33.80
CA THR A 861 1.25 4.41 -35.27
C THR A 861 1.89 3.28 -36.09
N HIS A 862 2.37 2.21 -35.42
CA HIS A 862 3.03 1.09 -36.08
C HIS A 862 2.09 0.28 -37.00
N ASP A 863 0.92 -0.09 -36.48
CA ASP A 863 -0.10 -0.83 -37.22
C ASP A 863 -1.40 -0.02 -37.20
N VAL A 864 -2.21 -0.22 -38.23
CA VAL A 864 -3.50 0.42 -38.36
C VAL A 864 -4.56 -0.48 -37.74
N GLY A 865 -5.07 -0.10 -36.57
CA GLY A 865 -6.11 -0.85 -35.87
C GLY A 865 -6.98 0.07 -35.01
N ALA A 866 -8.26 -0.27 -34.87
CA ALA A 866 -9.26 0.59 -34.21
C ALA A 866 -8.87 0.98 -32.78
N VAL A 867 -8.36 0.04 -31.98
CA VAL A 867 -7.93 0.29 -30.59
C VAL A 867 -6.76 1.26 -30.53
N ARG A 868 -5.75 1.09 -31.38
CA ARG A 868 -4.56 1.96 -31.40
C ARG A 868 -4.89 3.36 -31.89
N TYR A 869 -5.80 3.48 -32.85
CA TYR A 869 -6.31 4.75 -33.33
C TYR A 869 -7.09 5.51 -32.23
N CYS A 870 -7.96 4.84 -31.48
CA CYS A 870 -8.63 5.45 -30.32
C CYS A 870 -7.63 5.93 -29.25
N LEU A 871 -6.59 5.14 -28.95
CA LEU A 871 -5.52 5.53 -28.03
C LEU A 871 -4.73 6.74 -28.55
N PHE A 872 -4.46 6.78 -29.86
CA PHE A 872 -3.79 7.90 -30.51
C PHE A 872 -4.62 9.19 -30.42
N LEU A 873 -5.92 9.13 -30.69
CA LEU A 873 -6.82 10.27 -30.53
C LEU A 873 -6.84 10.76 -29.09
N ALA A 874 -6.93 9.85 -28.12
CA ALA A 874 -6.89 10.21 -26.71
C ALA A 874 -5.57 10.91 -26.35
N TYR A 875 -4.42 10.38 -26.80
CA TYR A 875 -3.11 11.00 -26.61
C TYR A 875 -3.02 12.40 -27.21
N TRP A 876 -3.52 12.58 -28.44
CA TRP A 876 -3.46 13.86 -29.15
C TRP A 876 -4.35 14.95 -28.51
N ASN A 877 -5.42 14.55 -27.81
CA ASN A 877 -6.30 15.48 -27.09
C ASN A 877 -5.77 15.90 -25.70
N ILE A 878 -4.69 15.29 -25.20
CA ILE A 878 -4.08 15.71 -23.92
C ILE A 878 -3.36 17.04 -24.12
N PRO A 879 -3.75 18.13 -23.43
CA PRO A 879 -3.12 19.43 -23.61
C PRO A 879 -1.63 19.40 -23.28
N ILE A 880 -0.80 20.09 -24.07
CA ILE A 880 0.65 20.31 -23.86
C ILE A 880 1.51 19.04 -24.03
N LEU A 881 0.95 17.84 -23.87
CA LEU A 881 1.72 16.60 -23.91
C LEU A 881 2.35 16.35 -25.29
N TYR A 882 1.58 16.58 -26.36
CA TYR A 882 2.06 16.42 -27.73
C TYR A 882 3.19 17.42 -28.03
N GLU A 883 2.99 18.69 -27.70
CA GLU A 883 3.95 19.77 -27.96
C GLU A 883 5.23 19.59 -27.16
N LEU A 884 5.12 19.23 -25.87
CA LEU A 884 6.25 18.95 -25.00
C LEU A 884 7.07 17.76 -25.50
N ARG A 885 6.39 16.71 -26.00
CA ARG A 885 7.03 15.54 -26.57
C ARG A 885 7.82 15.88 -27.84
N VAL A 886 7.23 16.64 -28.76
CA VAL A 886 7.90 17.08 -30.00
C VAL A 886 9.12 17.96 -29.67
N LEU A 887 8.98 18.88 -28.70
CA LEU A 887 10.09 19.71 -28.22
C LEU A 887 11.23 18.88 -27.64
N MET A 888 10.92 17.90 -26.79
CA MET A 888 11.93 17.02 -26.18
C MET A 888 12.62 16.15 -27.22
N ASP A 889 11.88 15.62 -28.18
CA ASP A 889 12.45 14.83 -29.28
C ASP A 889 13.42 15.69 -30.12
N TRP A 890 13.09 16.97 -30.38
CA TRP A 890 13.99 17.91 -31.05
C TRP A 890 15.26 18.25 -30.24
N ILE A 891 15.15 18.47 -28.93
CA ILE A 891 16.29 18.84 -28.07
C ILE A 891 17.34 17.72 -28.00
N PHE A 892 16.91 16.46 -27.89
CA PHE A 892 17.80 15.33 -27.59
C PHE A 892 18.16 14.46 -28.80
N THR A 893 17.54 14.71 -29.96
CA THR A 893 17.89 14.04 -31.22
C THR A 893 18.84 14.91 -32.03
N ASP A 894 19.92 14.33 -32.55
CA ASP A 894 20.86 15.03 -33.41
C ASP A 894 20.20 15.32 -34.78
N THR A 895 19.62 16.52 -34.96
CA THR A 895 18.96 16.98 -36.18
C THR A 895 19.53 18.30 -36.69
N THR A 896 19.43 18.54 -38.00
CA THR A 896 19.84 19.79 -38.66
C THR A 896 18.67 20.76 -38.89
N MET A 897 17.45 20.35 -38.55
CA MET A 897 16.22 21.14 -38.70
C MET A 897 16.04 22.10 -37.54
N SER A 898 15.48 23.28 -37.83
CA SER A 898 15.03 24.21 -36.79
C SER A 898 13.79 23.66 -36.06
N ILE A 899 13.51 24.19 -34.86
CA ILE A 899 12.36 23.79 -34.05
C ILE A 899 11.03 23.86 -34.83
N PHE A 900 10.78 24.96 -35.56
CA PHE A 900 9.53 25.15 -36.31
C PHE A 900 9.39 24.18 -37.49
N GLU A 901 10.50 23.87 -38.17
CA GLU A 901 10.50 22.88 -39.25
C GLU A 901 10.25 21.48 -38.70
N TYR A 902 10.77 21.16 -37.51
CA TYR A 902 10.54 19.89 -36.83
C TYR A 902 9.07 19.74 -36.42
N PHE A 903 8.47 20.78 -35.80
CA PHE A 903 7.04 20.80 -35.47
C PHE A 903 6.16 20.59 -36.71
N ARG A 904 6.50 21.25 -37.82
CA ARG A 904 5.75 21.10 -39.08
C ARG A 904 5.83 19.68 -39.64
N MET A 905 7.00 19.03 -39.54
CA MET A 905 7.19 17.65 -39.99
C MET A 905 6.32 16.68 -39.17
N GLU A 906 6.29 16.83 -37.85
CA GLU A 906 5.48 15.98 -36.97
C GLU A 906 3.97 16.20 -37.16
N ASP A 907 3.53 17.44 -37.35
CA ASP A 907 2.12 17.77 -37.61
C ASP A 907 1.60 17.12 -38.92
N ILE A 908 2.45 17.13 -39.97
CA ILE A 908 2.16 16.42 -41.22
C ILE A 908 2.07 14.91 -40.97
N HIS A 909 2.99 14.33 -40.18
CA HIS A 909 2.97 12.90 -39.87
C HIS A 909 1.69 12.47 -39.15
N VAL A 910 1.27 13.23 -38.13
CA VAL A 910 0.03 12.99 -37.36
C VAL A 910 -1.20 13.03 -38.26
N THR A 911 -1.27 14.04 -39.13
CA THR A 911 -2.40 14.21 -40.06
C THR A 911 -2.48 13.04 -41.07
N LEU A 912 -1.33 12.63 -41.62
CA LEU A 912 -1.28 11.50 -42.55
C LEU A 912 -1.67 10.18 -41.87
N TYR A 913 -1.28 9.97 -40.62
CA TYR A 913 -1.64 8.78 -39.87
C TYR A 913 -3.15 8.69 -39.59
N ASP A 914 -3.78 9.81 -39.22
CA ASP A 914 -5.23 9.89 -39.02
C ASP A 914 -6.00 9.50 -40.30
N ILE A 915 -5.59 10.05 -41.44
CA ILE A 915 -6.18 9.73 -42.75
C ILE A 915 -5.98 8.25 -43.08
N LYS A 916 -4.78 7.70 -42.85
CA LYS A 916 -4.47 6.29 -43.11
C LYS A 916 -5.36 5.36 -42.28
N CYS A 917 -5.61 5.69 -41.01
CA CYS A 917 -6.48 4.89 -40.14
C CYS A 917 -7.93 4.88 -40.61
N LYS A 918 -8.46 6.05 -40.96
CA LYS A 918 -9.83 6.16 -41.50
C LYS A 918 -9.99 5.33 -42.77
N ARG A 919 -8.99 5.38 -43.66
CA ARG A 919 -9.00 4.60 -44.91
C ARG A 919 -8.96 3.09 -44.67
N GLN A 920 -8.14 2.60 -43.74
CA GLN A 920 -8.12 1.16 -43.43
C GLN A 920 -9.43 0.67 -42.82
N VAL A 921 -10.08 1.47 -41.97
CA VAL A 921 -11.38 1.10 -41.39
C VAL A 921 -12.45 1.06 -42.48
N GLU A 922 -12.42 2.01 -43.42
CA GLU A 922 -13.30 2.01 -44.60
C GLU A 922 -13.04 0.80 -45.52
N GLU A 923 -11.78 0.34 -45.62
CA GLU A 923 -11.39 -0.83 -46.42
C GLU A 923 -11.80 -2.15 -45.75
N ASN A 924 -11.51 -2.32 -44.45
CA ASN A 924 -11.88 -3.51 -43.68
C ASN A 924 -13.41 -3.64 -43.50
N HIS A 925 -14.12 -2.52 -43.46
CA HIS A 925 -15.58 -2.46 -43.34
C HIS A 925 -16.16 -1.68 -44.51
N SER A 926 -16.01 -2.23 -45.71
CA SER A 926 -16.58 -1.64 -46.92
C SER A 926 -18.11 -1.68 -46.83
N VAL A 927 -18.72 -0.49 -46.74
CA VAL A 927 -20.18 -0.33 -46.84
C VAL A 927 -20.52 -0.01 -48.30
N GLU A 928 -21.56 -0.63 -48.83
CA GLU A 928 -21.98 -0.33 -50.19
C GLU A 928 -22.45 1.14 -50.32
N PRO A 929 -22.08 1.84 -51.40
CA PRO A 929 -22.51 3.21 -51.61
C PRO A 929 -24.04 3.36 -51.59
N GLY A 930 -24.56 4.16 -50.67
CA GLY A 930 -26.00 4.44 -50.56
C GLY A 930 -26.74 3.71 -49.44
N GLU A 931 -26.10 2.79 -48.71
CA GLU A 931 -26.72 2.14 -47.56
C GLU A 931 -26.92 3.08 -46.36
N PRO A 932 -28.08 3.01 -45.68
CA PRO A 932 -28.34 3.82 -44.50
C PRO A 932 -27.53 3.32 -43.29
N LYS A 933 -26.78 4.21 -42.65
CA LYS A 933 -26.08 3.89 -41.38
C LYS A 933 -27.03 3.36 -40.30
N VAL A 934 -26.57 2.36 -39.55
CA VAL A 934 -27.29 1.69 -38.45
C VAL A 934 -27.86 2.71 -37.44
N ARG A 935 -29.15 2.58 -37.12
CA ARG A 935 -29.90 3.54 -36.29
C ARG A 935 -29.36 3.66 -34.87
N PHE A 936 -28.90 2.56 -34.28
CA PHE A 936 -28.35 2.53 -32.93
C PHE A 936 -27.22 3.55 -32.75
N PHE A 937 -26.24 3.57 -33.66
CA PHE A 937 -25.12 4.51 -33.60
C PHE A 937 -25.54 5.97 -33.76
N LYS A 938 -26.53 6.26 -34.62
CA LYS A 938 -27.08 7.63 -34.74
C LYS A 938 -27.66 8.12 -33.42
N TYR A 939 -28.42 7.27 -32.74
CA TYR A 939 -29.00 7.61 -31.45
C TYR A 939 -27.95 7.73 -30.35
N VAL A 940 -26.97 6.81 -30.28
CA VAL A 940 -25.90 6.89 -29.27
C VAL A 940 -25.07 8.15 -29.46
N TYR A 941 -24.53 8.40 -30.65
CA TYR A 941 -23.71 9.59 -30.90
C TYR A 941 -24.52 10.89 -30.74
N GLY A 942 -25.72 10.96 -31.35
CA GLY A 942 -26.56 12.15 -31.28
C GLY A 942 -27.01 12.47 -29.86
N THR A 943 -27.49 11.47 -29.12
CA THR A 943 -27.98 11.66 -27.74
C THR A 943 -26.83 12.01 -26.79
N SER A 944 -25.65 11.40 -26.98
CA SER A 944 -24.47 11.73 -26.16
C SER A 944 -24.09 13.21 -26.29
N TRP A 945 -24.09 13.74 -27.52
CA TRP A 945 -23.84 15.17 -27.75
C TRP A 945 -24.90 16.07 -27.10
N VAL A 946 -26.18 15.70 -27.18
CA VAL A 946 -27.26 16.44 -26.51
C VAL A 946 -27.07 16.44 -24.99
N ILE A 947 -26.72 15.30 -24.39
CA ILE A 947 -26.47 15.19 -22.95
C ILE A 947 -25.29 16.08 -22.53
N ILE A 948 -24.19 16.08 -23.29
CA ILE A 948 -23.01 16.93 -23.01
C ILE A 948 -23.40 18.42 -22.98
N ILE A 949 -24.23 18.86 -23.93
CA ILE A 949 -24.71 20.24 -23.98
C ILE A 949 -25.58 20.54 -22.75
N LEU A 950 -26.51 19.66 -22.38
CA LEU A 950 -27.35 19.84 -21.21
C LEU A 950 -26.54 19.94 -19.92
N VAL A 951 -25.55 19.06 -19.73
CA VAL A 951 -24.66 19.09 -18.57
C VAL A 951 -23.88 20.40 -18.52
N THR A 952 -23.34 20.86 -19.65
CA THR A 952 -22.57 22.12 -19.71
C THR A 952 -23.41 23.33 -19.31
N ILE A 953 -24.70 23.36 -19.66
CA ILE A 953 -25.61 24.45 -19.31
C ILE A 953 -26.04 24.38 -17.83
N TRP A 954 -26.37 23.18 -17.33
CA TRP A 954 -26.96 23.02 -15.99
C TRP A 954 -25.92 22.90 -14.87
N PHE A 955 -24.72 22.41 -15.16
CA PHE A 955 -23.67 22.18 -14.18
C PHE A 955 -23.27 23.44 -13.40
N PRO A 956 -23.08 24.63 -14.01
CA PRO A 956 -22.76 25.85 -13.26
C PRO A 956 -23.84 26.24 -12.25
N ILE A 957 -25.11 26.02 -12.60
CA ILE A 957 -26.25 26.34 -11.71
C ILE A 957 -26.26 25.39 -10.51
N MET A 958 -26.05 24.09 -10.75
CA MET A 958 -25.90 23.11 -9.67
C MET A 958 -24.68 23.41 -8.80
N TYR A 959 -23.55 23.76 -9.41
CA TYR A 959 -22.30 24.06 -8.71
C TYR A 959 -22.44 25.23 -7.73
N VAL A 960 -23.02 26.35 -8.19
CA VAL A 960 -23.26 27.52 -7.33
C VAL A 960 -24.23 27.21 -6.19
N SER A 961 -25.25 26.39 -6.46
CA SER A 961 -26.21 25.96 -5.44
C SER A 961 -25.58 25.05 -4.38
N TRP A 962 -24.59 24.25 -4.76
CA TRP A 962 -23.89 23.33 -3.86
C TRP A 962 -22.84 24.04 -3.00
N GLY A 963 -22.19 25.09 -3.52
CA GLY A 963 -21.02 25.73 -2.92
C GLY A 963 -21.28 26.79 -1.83
N ARG A 964 -22.53 27.17 -1.53
CA ARG A 964 -22.86 28.29 -0.59
C ARG A 964 -23.62 27.86 0.68
N SER A 965 -23.59 26.61 1.07
CA SER A 965 -24.50 26.07 2.10
C SER A 965 -23.95 25.99 3.53
N VAL A 966 -22.75 26.50 3.83
CA VAL A 966 -22.15 26.35 5.17
C VAL A 966 -22.00 27.71 5.86
N GLY A 967 -22.83 27.96 6.87
CA GLY A 967 -22.61 29.01 7.85
C GLY A 967 -21.87 28.44 9.05
N GLU A 968 -20.74 29.04 9.44
CA GLU A 968 -20.01 28.65 10.64
C GLU A 968 -20.54 29.38 11.88
N SER A 969 -20.59 28.67 13.00
CA SER A 969 -21.05 29.21 14.27
C SER A 969 -19.93 29.97 14.98
N MET A 970 -20.11 31.27 15.21
CA MET A 970 -19.13 32.12 15.89
C MET A 970 -19.43 32.21 17.39
N VAL A 971 -18.65 31.49 18.22
CA VAL A 971 -18.77 31.53 19.69
C VAL A 971 -17.72 32.49 20.28
N PRO A 972 -18.04 33.33 21.28
CA PRO A 972 -17.06 34.23 21.90
C PRO A 972 -15.95 33.47 22.63
N ASN A 973 -14.69 33.83 22.38
CA ASN A 973 -13.53 33.22 23.05
C ASN A 973 -13.32 33.74 24.48
N HIS A 974 -13.71 34.99 24.74
CA HIS A 974 -13.60 35.65 26.04
C HIS A 974 -14.80 36.60 26.25
N ALA A 975 -15.28 36.68 27.49
CA ALA A 975 -16.30 37.64 27.90
C ALA A 975 -15.86 38.31 29.21
N ARG A 976 -16.13 39.61 29.36
CA ARG A 976 -15.77 40.42 30.53
C ARG A 976 -17.00 41.20 30.99
N LEU A 977 -17.25 41.19 32.29
CA LEU A 977 -18.35 41.90 32.92
C LEU A 977 -17.80 42.91 33.92
N THR A 978 -18.19 44.18 33.78
CA THR A 978 -17.76 45.27 34.66
C THR A 978 -18.96 45.98 35.30
N LEU A 979 -18.88 46.26 36.60
CA LEU A 979 -19.86 47.05 37.37
C LEU A 979 -19.17 48.27 37.97
N THR A 980 -19.61 49.45 37.57
CA THR A 980 -19.09 50.74 38.03
C THR A 980 -20.15 51.50 38.81
N VAL A 981 -19.72 52.22 39.85
CA VAL A 981 -20.60 53.04 40.71
C VAL A 981 -20.13 54.49 40.61
N GLY A 982 -20.95 55.35 40.02
CA GLY A 982 -20.59 56.74 39.76
C GLY A 982 -19.46 56.87 38.73
N THR A 983 -18.47 57.70 39.04
CA THR A 983 -17.29 58.00 38.18
C THR A 983 -16.01 57.30 38.66
N VAL A 984 -16.15 56.30 39.53
CA VAL A 984 -15.02 55.63 40.19
C VAL A 984 -14.71 54.28 39.52
N ASP A 985 -13.49 53.79 39.71
CA ASP A 985 -13.02 52.49 39.23
C ASP A 985 -14.03 51.36 39.55
N PRO A 986 -14.17 50.37 38.64
CA PRO A 986 -15.18 49.33 38.75
C PRO A 986 -15.08 48.57 40.07
N VAL A 987 -16.22 48.44 40.74
CA VAL A 987 -16.38 47.64 41.96
C VAL A 987 -16.28 46.15 41.64
N TYR A 988 -16.72 45.75 40.43
CA TYR A 988 -16.59 44.39 39.94
C TYR A 988 -16.03 44.44 38.51
N ASP A 989 -14.94 43.72 38.27
CA ASP A 989 -14.38 43.53 36.93
C ASP A 989 -13.91 42.08 36.82
N ASN A 990 -14.68 41.25 36.12
CA ASN A 990 -14.34 39.84 36.00
C ASN A 990 -14.39 39.33 34.55
N ARG A 991 -13.42 38.49 34.22
CA ARG A 991 -13.41 37.70 32.99
C ARG A 991 -14.13 36.38 33.23
N ALA A 992 -14.87 35.91 32.24
CA ALA A 992 -15.59 34.66 32.32
C ALA A 992 -14.62 33.50 32.62
N THR A 993 -14.96 32.66 33.61
CA THR A 993 -14.15 31.51 34.01
C THR A 993 -14.37 30.30 33.13
N GLY A 994 -15.53 30.23 32.46
CA GLY A 994 -15.86 29.18 31.52
C GLY A 994 -16.99 29.61 30.59
N ILE A 995 -16.80 29.33 29.30
CA ILE A 995 -17.81 29.51 28.25
C ILE A 995 -18.23 28.11 27.84
N PHE A 996 -19.46 27.72 28.19
CA PHE A 996 -19.99 26.38 27.96
C PHE A 996 -20.94 26.42 26.76
N ARG A 997 -20.68 25.56 25.76
CA ARG A 997 -21.62 25.38 24.64
C ARG A 997 -22.82 24.58 25.12
N PHE A 998 -24.01 24.92 24.63
CA PHE A 998 -25.21 24.16 24.94
C PHE A 998 -25.13 22.77 24.31
N SER A 999 -25.51 21.74 25.06
CA SER A 999 -25.82 20.45 24.47
C SER A 999 -27.18 20.51 23.78
N GLU A 1000 -27.46 19.57 22.88
CA GLU A 1000 -28.77 19.48 22.23
C GLU A 1000 -29.89 19.32 23.28
N LEU A 1001 -29.63 18.58 24.35
CA LEU A 1001 -30.60 18.38 25.44
C LEU A 1001 -30.89 19.69 26.19
N ASP A 1002 -29.84 20.48 26.49
CA ASP A 1002 -29.99 21.76 27.18
C ASP A 1002 -30.74 22.79 26.33
N TYR A 1003 -30.53 22.76 25.00
CA TYR A 1003 -31.22 23.63 24.07
C TYR A 1003 -32.70 23.29 23.93
N GLN A 1004 -33.03 22.00 23.88
CA GLN A 1004 -34.42 21.54 23.91
C GLN A 1004 -35.13 21.96 25.20
N HIS A 1005 -34.44 21.89 26.34
CA HIS A 1005 -34.96 22.41 27.60
C HIS A 1005 -35.21 23.93 27.53
N LEU A 1006 -34.29 24.71 26.95
CA LEU A 1006 -34.47 26.15 26.74
C LEU A 1006 -35.70 26.46 25.86
N LEU A 1007 -35.88 25.73 24.76
CA LEU A 1007 -37.04 25.87 23.88
C LEU A 1007 -38.35 25.55 24.60
N GLN A 1008 -38.36 24.52 25.46
CA GLN A 1008 -39.54 24.16 26.25
C GLN A 1008 -39.91 25.25 27.26
N VAL A 1009 -38.94 25.85 27.94
CA VAL A 1009 -39.17 26.96 28.90
C VAL A 1009 -39.82 28.16 28.22
N TYR A 1010 -39.38 28.51 27.01
CA TYR A 1010 -39.89 29.67 26.27
C TYR A 1010 -41.00 29.36 25.25
N ASN A 1011 -41.54 28.14 25.24
CA ASN A 1011 -42.56 27.70 24.27
C ASN A 1011 -43.88 28.50 24.39
N ALA A 1012 -44.15 29.09 25.55
CA ALA A 1012 -45.34 29.91 25.78
C ALA A 1012 -45.30 31.29 25.08
N TYR A 1013 -44.11 31.78 24.69
CA TYR A 1013 -43.92 33.10 24.09
C TYR A 1013 -43.61 33.00 22.59
N ALA A 1014 -44.56 33.37 21.73
CA ALA A 1014 -44.45 33.20 20.28
C ALA A 1014 -43.25 33.93 19.66
N ALA A 1015 -42.93 35.15 20.11
CA ALA A 1015 -41.78 35.92 19.62
C ALA A 1015 -40.44 35.26 19.99
N SER A 1016 -40.29 34.80 21.23
CA SER A 1016 -39.08 34.12 21.70
C SER A 1016 -38.91 32.76 21.03
N LYS A 1017 -40.02 32.04 20.76
CA LYS A 1017 -40.02 30.79 20.02
C LYS A 1017 -39.48 30.96 18.59
N VAL A 1018 -39.96 31.96 17.86
CA VAL A 1018 -39.46 32.24 16.49
C VAL A 1018 -37.99 32.66 16.50
N PHE A 1019 -37.59 33.50 17.47
CA PHE A 1019 -36.20 33.92 17.61
C PHE A 1019 -35.26 32.75 17.90
N LEU A 1020 -35.58 31.90 18.89
CA LEU A 1020 -34.75 30.75 19.24
C LEU A 1020 -34.74 29.71 18.12
N HIS A 1021 -35.84 29.47 17.40
CA HIS A 1021 -35.80 28.58 16.23
C HIS A 1021 -34.88 29.04 15.09
N GLY A 1022 -34.44 30.31 15.08
CA GLY A 1022 -33.42 30.81 14.15
C GLY A 1022 -31.98 30.41 14.49
N TYR A 1023 -31.75 29.78 15.65
CA TYR A 1023 -30.42 29.36 16.12
C TYR A 1023 -30.38 27.86 16.41
N THR A 1024 -29.19 27.29 16.32
CA THR A 1024 -28.90 25.90 16.71
C THR A 1024 -28.26 25.83 18.09
N SER A 1025 -28.25 24.64 18.70
CA SER A 1025 -27.57 24.39 19.98
C SER A 1025 -26.07 24.77 19.94
N ARG A 1026 -25.45 24.77 18.76
CA ARG A 1026 -24.05 25.17 18.55
C ARG A 1026 -23.84 26.68 18.61
N ASP A 1027 -24.85 27.47 18.25
CA ASP A 1027 -24.80 28.94 18.22
C ASP A 1027 -25.00 29.57 19.61
N VAL A 1028 -25.49 28.80 20.57
CA VAL A 1028 -25.83 29.27 21.91
C VAL A 1028 -24.80 28.80 22.93
N CYS A 1029 -24.28 29.73 23.74
CA CYS A 1029 -23.35 29.43 24.82
C CYS A 1029 -23.76 30.11 26.13
N ALA A 1030 -23.47 29.44 27.25
CA ALA A 1030 -23.59 29.98 28.58
C ALA A 1030 -22.22 30.53 29.03
N VAL A 1031 -22.20 31.78 29.47
CA VAL A 1031 -21.02 32.44 30.01
C VAL A 1031 -21.16 32.52 31.52
N ILE A 1032 -20.24 31.90 32.26
CA ILE A 1032 -20.25 31.91 33.73
C ILE A 1032 -19.15 32.85 34.25
N PHE A 1033 -19.57 33.82 35.07
CA PHE A 1033 -18.68 34.72 35.81
C PHE A 1033 -18.59 34.25 37.26
N ASN A 1034 -17.37 34.12 37.80
CA ASN A 1034 -17.16 33.66 39.17
C ASN A 1034 -17.36 34.81 40.19
N HIS A 1035 -17.68 34.48 41.44
CA HIS A 1035 -17.81 35.44 42.54
C HIS A 1035 -16.45 35.82 43.19
N GLY A 1036 -15.35 35.29 42.67
CA GLY A 1036 -14.00 35.41 43.24
C GLY A 1036 -13.47 36.85 43.35
N SER A 1037 -12.99 37.18 44.54
CA SER A 1037 -12.63 38.52 45.02
C SER A 1037 -11.49 39.19 44.24
N GLN A 1038 -11.83 40.03 43.26
CA GLN A 1038 -10.97 41.19 43.00
C GLN A 1038 -11.13 42.16 44.19
N ILE A 1039 -10.01 42.57 44.75
CA ILE A 1039 -9.99 43.60 45.78
C ILE A 1039 -10.22 44.93 45.06
N TRP A 1040 -11.26 45.68 45.44
CA TRP A 1040 -11.51 47.01 44.90
C TRP A 1040 -10.40 47.95 45.36
N MET A 1041 -9.40 48.16 44.51
CA MET A 1041 -8.24 49.02 44.79
C MET A 1041 -8.59 50.49 44.57
N ILE A 1042 -9.55 50.99 45.34
CA ILE A 1042 -9.95 52.39 45.31
C ILE A 1042 -8.92 53.27 46.04
N ARG A 1043 -8.53 54.39 45.43
CA ARG A 1043 -7.69 55.39 46.12
C ARG A 1043 -8.48 56.01 47.27
N GLU A 1044 -7.84 56.28 48.40
CA GLU A 1044 -8.51 56.82 49.59
C GLU A 1044 -9.25 58.15 49.29
N GLN A 1045 -8.76 58.97 48.37
CA GLN A 1045 -9.45 60.18 47.90
C GLN A 1045 -10.77 59.89 47.19
N ASP A 1046 -10.79 58.89 46.29
CA ASP A 1046 -11.97 58.46 45.53
C ASP A 1046 -12.98 57.74 46.45
N ARG A 1047 -12.48 57.03 47.47
CA ARG A 1047 -13.31 56.40 48.51
C ARG A 1047 -14.05 57.43 49.36
N LEU A 1048 -13.39 58.52 49.73
CA LEU A 1048 -14.05 59.60 50.46
C LEU A 1048 -15.02 60.39 49.56
N LYS A 1049 -14.72 60.52 48.26
CA LYS A 1049 -15.61 61.13 47.26
C LYS A 1049 -16.91 60.34 47.12
N ILE A 1050 -16.84 59.03 46.94
CA ILE A 1050 -18.03 58.19 46.77
C ILE A 1050 -18.89 58.11 48.04
N ILE A 1051 -18.27 58.11 49.23
CA ILE A 1051 -19.02 58.17 50.51
C ILE A 1051 -19.78 59.50 50.65
N ARG A 1052 -19.19 60.62 50.18
CA ARG A 1052 -19.89 61.92 50.17
C ARG A 1052 -21.02 61.94 49.15
N GLU A 1053 -20.79 61.43 47.94
CA GLU A 1053 -21.82 61.35 46.90
C GLU A 1053 -23.00 60.45 47.33
N LEU A 1054 -22.73 59.32 47.97
CA LEU A 1054 -23.76 58.39 48.49
C LEU A 1054 -24.52 58.94 49.71
N ARG A 1055 -23.93 59.86 50.49
CA ARG A 1055 -24.61 60.57 51.59
C ARG A 1055 -25.38 61.80 51.12
N GLY A 1056 -25.10 62.30 49.91
CA GLY A 1056 -25.82 63.40 49.29
C GLY A 1056 -27.19 62.96 48.77
N SER A 1057 -28.05 63.93 48.42
CA SER A 1057 -29.37 63.70 47.84
C SER A 1057 -29.36 63.51 46.31
N HIS A 1058 -28.18 63.42 45.69
CA HIS A 1058 -28.03 63.23 44.25
C HIS A 1058 -28.04 61.73 43.87
N PRO A 1059 -28.76 61.31 42.81
CA PRO A 1059 -28.78 59.92 42.39
C PRO A 1059 -27.42 59.49 41.81
N VAL A 1060 -26.84 58.42 42.38
CA VAL A 1060 -25.59 57.82 41.88
C VAL A 1060 -25.93 56.73 40.87
N THR A 1061 -25.33 56.81 39.66
CA THR A 1061 -25.59 55.81 38.61
C THR A 1061 -24.77 54.54 38.83
N LEU A 1062 -25.45 53.39 38.77
CA LEU A 1062 -24.83 52.07 38.70
C LEU A 1062 -24.80 51.63 37.24
N ARG A 1063 -23.61 51.37 36.68
CA ARG A 1063 -23.46 50.93 35.29
C ARG A 1063 -22.90 49.51 35.25
N LEU A 1064 -23.70 48.60 34.71
CA LEU A 1064 -23.29 47.26 34.34
C LEU A 1064 -22.93 47.27 32.84
N GLN A 1065 -21.70 46.91 32.51
CA GLN A 1065 -21.18 46.92 31.15
C GLN A 1065 -20.62 45.54 30.77
N TRP A 1066 -20.91 45.12 29.55
CA TRP A 1066 -20.25 44.00 28.88
C TRP A 1066 -19.70 44.54 27.57
N GLU A 1067 -18.39 44.39 27.36
CA GLU A 1067 -17.67 45.31 26.47
C GLU A 1067 -17.60 44.84 25.02
N ARG A 1068 -18.20 45.65 24.12
CA ARG A 1068 -17.85 45.71 22.69
C ARG A 1068 -17.08 46.99 22.34
N LEU A 1069 -17.60 48.17 22.70
CA LEU A 1069 -16.99 49.47 22.35
C LEU A 1069 -15.58 49.66 22.93
N HIS A 1070 -15.31 49.15 24.13
CA HIS A 1070 -13.98 49.19 24.73
C HIS A 1070 -12.98 48.33 23.96
N LYS A 1071 -13.40 47.18 23.42
CA LYS A 1071 -12.58 46.35 22.53
C LYS A 1071 -12.30 47.08 21.22
N GLU A 1072 -13.29 47.74 20.63
CA GLU A 1072 -13.10 48.53 19.40
C GLU A 1072 -12.13 49.71 19.61
N LEU A 1073 -12.21 50.39 20.77
CA LEU A 1073 -11.26 51.43 21.16
C LEU A 1073 -9.83 50.88 21.32
N MET A 1074 -9.67 49.79 22.06
CA MET A 1074 -8.35 49.16 22.25
C MET A 1074 -7.77 48.65 20.93
N THR A 1075 -8.61 48.12 20.03
CA THR A 1075 -8.19 47.67 18.70
C THR A 1075 -7.70 48.83 17.82
N LEU A 1076 -8.40 49.98 17.86
CA LEU A 1076 -7.98 51.22 17.22
C LEU A 1076 -6.65 51.76 17.79
N MET A 1077 -6.45 51.67 19.11
CA MET A 1077 -5.22 52.14 19.77
C MET A 1077 -4.00 51.25 19.53
N MET A 1078 -4.20 49.93 19.49
CA MET A 1078 -3.12 48.95 19.25
C MET A 1078 -2.69 48.88 17.78
N THR A 1079 -3.54 49.35 16.86
CA THR A 1079 -3.29 49.35 15.42
C THR A 1079 -3.40 50.79 14.86
N PRO A 1080 -2.45 51.68 15.16
CA PRO A 1080 -2.55 53.07 14.74
C PRO A 1080 -2.34 53.20 13.22
N ASP A 1081 -3.44 53.28 12.47
CA ASP A 1081 -3.41 53.67 11.07
C ASP A 1081 -3.06 55.17 10.97
N LYS A 1082 -2.07 55.53 10.16
CA LYS A 1082 -1.61 56.93 10.04
C LYS A 1082 -2.68 57.88 9.48
N SER A 1083 -3.71 57.36 8.84
CA SER A 1083 -4.73 58.15 8.13
C SER A 1083 -6.04 58.31 8.90
N ILE A 1084 -6.32 57.51 9.94
CA ILE A 1084 -7.57 57.58 10.71
C ILE A 1084 -7.30 57.40 12.21
N SER A 1085 -8.08 58.08 13.05
CA SER A 1085 -8.04 57.91 14.50
C SER A 1085 -9.40 58.25 15.09
N ALA A 1086 -9.74 57.69 16.25
CA ALA A 1086 -10.91 58.11 17.00
C ALA A 1086 -10.72 57.89 18.49
N PHE A 1087 -11.19 58.86 19.28
CA PHE A 1087 -11.05 58.87 20.73
C PHE A 1087 -12.34 59.36 21.39
N PRO A 1088 -12.69 58.85 22.59
CA PRO A 1088 -13.83 59.36 23.35
C PRO A 1088 -13.65 60.84 23.73
N GLU A 1089 -14.74 61.60 23.68
CA GLU A 1089 -14.77 63.00 24.09
C GLU A 1089 -14.92 63.10 25.61
N GLY A 1090 -13.80 63.34 26.30
CA GLY A 1090 -13.74 63.34 27.77
C GLY A 1090 -13.93 61.94 28.37
N GLU A 1091 -14.77 61.82 29.41
CA GLU A 1091 -15.05 60.54 30.08
C GLU A 1091 -16.25 59.77 29.48
N ASN A 1092 -16.91 60.30 28.44
CA ASN A 1092 -18.09 59.67 27.86
C ASN A 1092 -17.75 58.72 26.69
N LEU A 1093 -17.75 57.41 26.96
CA LEU A 1093 -17.51 56.35 25.97
C LEU A 1093 -18.58 56.24 24.86
N PHE A 1094 -19.71 56.95 24.94
CA PHE A 1094 -20.74 56.95 23.89
C PHE A 1094 -20.65 58.16 22.94
N LYS A 1095 -19.68 59.06 23.14
CA LYS A 1095 -19.44 60.19 22.24
C LYS A 1095 -17.96 60.25 21.89
N TRP A 1096 -17.60 60.03 20.63
CA TRP A 1096 -16.21 60.02 20.19
C TRP A 1096 -15.95 61.09 19.15
N ILE A 1097 -14.71 61.55 19.09
CA ILE A 1097 -14.20 62.42 18.04
C ILE A 1097 -13.25 61.59 17.18
N GLY A 1098 -13.64 61.35 15.94
CA GLY A 1098 -12.81 60.75 14.90
C GLY A 1098 -12.06 61.82 14.12
N THR A 1099 -10.86 61.53 13.64
CA THR A 1099 -10.12 62.34 12.67
C THR A 1099 -9.73 61.44 11.50
N ILE A 1100 -10.09 61.84 10.28
CA ILE A 1100 -9.68 61.18 9.04
C ILE A 1100 -8.82 62.13 8.21
N ALA A 1101 -7.75 61.62 7.60
CA ALA A 1101 -7.03 62.29 6.53
C ALA A 1101 -7.69 61.97 5.19
N GLY A 1102 -7.69 62.90 4.25
CA GLY A 1102 -8.19 62.62 2.90
C GLY A 1102 -7.39 61.51 2.20
N PRO A 1103 -8.00 60.71 1.32
CA PRO A 1103 -7.31 59.65 0.59
C PRO A 1103 -6.23 60.23 -0.34
N LYS A 1104 -5.17 59.45 -0.57
CA LYS A 1104 -4.13 59.81 -1.54
C LYS A 1104 -4.69 59.85 -2.96
N ASP A 1105 -4.12 60.69 -3.81
CA ASP A 1105 -4.53 60.89 -5.21
C ASP A 1105 -5.96 61.46 -5.37
N THR A 1106 -6.48 62.14 -4.34
CA THR A 1106 -7.80 62.80 -4.37
C THR A 1106 -7.68 64.29 -4.07
N VAL A 1107 -8.74 65.06 -4.38
CA VAL A 1107 -8.84 66.49 -4.03
C VAL A 1107 -8.72 66.77 -2.53
N TYR A 1108 -8.86 65.74 -1.68
CA TYR A 1108 -8.80 65.83 -0.23
C TYR A 1108 -7.46 65.41 0.39
N GLU A 1109 -6.48 64.92 -0.39
CA GLU A 1109 -5.24 64.24 0.09
C GLU A 1109 -4.46 64.96 1.20
N THR A 1110 -4.53 66.29 1.27
CA THR A 1110 -3.81 67.11 2.25
C THR A 1110 -4.66 67.61 3.42
N LEU A 1111 -5.96 67.34 3.40
CA LEU A 1111 -6.94 67.83 4.37
C LEU A 1111 -7.23 66.80 5.47
N LYS A 1112 -7.51 67.29 6.67
CA LYS A 1112 -7.94 66.47 7.82
C LYS A 1112 -9.32 66.89 8.27
N PHE A 1113 -10.22 65.93 8.41
CA PHE A 1113 -11.59 66.16 8.81
C PHE A 1113 -11.85 65.52 10.18
N LYS A 1114 -12.42 66.31 11.10
CA LYS A 1114 -12.93 65.82 12.38
C LYS A 1114 -14.38 65.39 12.23
N LEU A 1115 -14.74 64.26 12.83
CA LEU A 1115 -16.08 63.71 12.85
C LEU A 1115 -16.53 63.47 14.30
N SER A 1116 -17.80 63.75 14.60
CA SER A 1116 -18.43 63.34 15.84
C SER A 1116 -19.15 62.00 15.65
N PHE A 1117 -18.89 61.05 16.54
CA PHE A 1117 -19.64 59.82 16.68
C PHE A 1117 -20.50 59.89 17.93
N GLN A 1118 -21.78 59.61 17.80
CA GLN A 1118 -22.70 59.48 18.91
C GLN A 1118 -23.34 58.09 18.86
N PHE A 1119 -22.96 57.23 19.80
CA PHE A 1119 -23.41 55.85 19.86
C PHE A 1119 -24.75 55.76 20.62
N PRO A 1120 -25.81 55.18 20.03
CA PRO A 1120 -27.05 54.94 20.76
C PRO A 1120 -26.87 53.81 21.78
N ASN A 1121 -27.74 53.75 22.79
CA ASN A 1121 -27.75 52.67 23.79
C ASN A 1121 -27.98 51.27 23.18
N SER A 1122 -28.51 51.20 21.95
CA SER A 1122 -28.73 49.96 21.19
C SER A 1122 -27.56 49.56 20.29
N TYR A 1123 -26.44 50.30 20.28
CA TYR A 1123 -25.22 49.89 19.59
C TYR A 1123 -24.73 48.55 20.16
N PRO A 1124 -24.41 47.54 19.31
CA PRO A 1124 -24.12 47.60 17.87
C PRO A 1124 -25.30 47.25 16.95
N TYR A 1125 -26.50 47.00 17.48
CA TYR A 1125 -27.66 46.63 16.65
C TYR A 1125 -28.23 47.81 15.86
N SER A 1126 -27.98 49.03 16.32
CA SER A 1126 -28.29 50.26 15.59
C SER A 1126 -27.01 51.03 15.29
N ALA A 1127 -26.94 51.62 14.10
CA ALA A 1127 -25.80 52.42 13.65
C ALA A 1127 -25.53 53.63 14.56
N PRO A 1128 -24.25 54.04 14.74
CA PRO A 1128 -23.93 55.28 15.39
C PRO A 1128 -24.27 56.48 14.50
N LEU A 1129 -24.65 57.59 15.13
CA LEU A 1129 -24.83 58.86 14.43
C LEU A 1129 -23.46 59.50 14.19
N VAL A 1130 -23.05 59.57 12.92
CA VAL A 1130 -21.75 60.14 12.50
C VAL A 1130 -21.98 61.42 11.71
N LYS A 1131 -21.27 62.50 12.09
CA LYS A 1131 -21.33 63.80 11.41
C LYS A 1131 -19.94 64.41 11.27
N PHE A 1132 -19.69 65.09 10.16
CA PHE A 1132 -18.51 65.93 9.99
C PHE A 1132 -18.63 67.19 10.86
N LEU A 1133 -17.66 67.41 11.74
CA LEU A 1133 -17.49 68.65 12.50
C LEU A 1133 -16.74 69.70 11.67
N THR A 1134 -15.73 69.26 10.94
CA THR A 1134 -15.03 70.08 9.95
C THR A 1134 -15.90 70.21 8.70
N PRO A 1135 -16.22 71.42 8.21
CA PRO A 1135 -17.02 71.58 6.99
C PRO A 1135 -16.39 70.82 5.81
N CYS A 1136 -17.17 69.94 5.18
CA CYS A 1136 -16.71 69.08 4.08
C CYS A 1136 -17.60 69.32 2.86
N PHE A 1137 -17.00 69.90 1.81
CA PHE A 1137 -17.68 70.06 0.53
C PHE A 1137 -17.60 68.74 -0.24
N HIS A 1138 -18.68 67.94 -0.24
CA HIS A 1138 -18.71 66.60 -0.83
C HIS A 1138 -20.12 66.25 -1.37
N PRO A 1139 -20.27 65.51 -2.49
CA PRO A 1139 -21.60 65.22 -3.07
C PRO A 1139 -22.55 64.51 -2.11
N ASN A 1140 -22.05 63.63 -1.23
CA ASN A 1140 -22.85 62.88 -0.26
C ASN A 1140 -22.85 63.44 1.18
N VAL A 1141 -22.39 64.68 1.38
CA VAL A 1141 -22.36 65.34 2.71
C VAL A 1141 -23.16 66.64 2.66
N ASP A 1142 -24.04 66.85 3.64
CA ASP A 1142 -24.80 68.09 3.79
C ASP A 1142 -23.92 69.25 4.32
N THR A 1143 -24.40 70.47 4.14
CA THR A 1143 -23.93 71.70 4.83
C THR A 1143 -23.87 71.57 6.35
N SER A 1144 -24.74 70.74 6.95
CA SER A 1144 -24.74 70.44 8.39
C SER A 1144 -23.80 69.28 8.79
N GLY A 1145 -23.03 68.73 7.84
CA GLY A 1145 -22.08 67.64 8.07
C GLY A 1145 -22.68 66.24 8.16
N ASN A 1146 -23.98 66.07 7.84
CA ASN A 1146 -24.62 64.75 7.81
C ASN A 1146 -24.16 63.95 6.58
N ILE A 1147 -23.94 62.64 6.73
CA ILE A 1147 -23.37 61.77 5.69
C ILE A 1147 -24.45 60.85 5.12
N CYS A 1148 -24.55 60.75 3.79
CA CYS A 1148 -25.34 59.71 3.12
C CYS A 1148 -24.45 58.51 2.79
N LEU A 1149 -24.49 57.47 3.62
CA LEU A 1149 -23.77 56.22 3.39
C LEU A 1149 -24.65 55.04 3.81
N ASP A 1150 -24.85 54.07 2.91
CA ASP A 1150 -25.77 52.94 3.12
C ASP A 1150 -25.49 52.15 4.40
N ILE A 1151 -24.20 51.98 4.74
CA ILE A 1151 -23.82 51.23 5.93
C ILE A 1151 -24.26 51.93 7.21
N LEU A 1152 -24.48 53.26 7.22
CA LEU A 1152 -24.95 54.02 8.37
C LEU A 1152 -26.49 54.11 8.45
N LYS A 1153 -27.21 53.50 7.49
CA LYS A 1153 -28.68 53.47 7.40
C LYS A 1153 -29.17 52.03 7.25
N ASP A 1154 -29.70 51.68 6.07
CA ASP A 1154 -30.46 50.44 5.85
C ASP A 1154 -29.58 49.19 5.71
N LYS A 1155 -28.30 49.36 5.36
CA LYS A 1155 -27.33 48.26 5.27
C LYS A 1155 -26.41 48.17 6.49
N TRP A 1156 -26.83 48.72 7.63
CA TRP A 1156 -26.10 48.59 8.89
C TRP A 1156 -26.03 47.13 9.32
N SER A 1157 -24.82 46.67 9.60
CA SER A 1157 -24.57 45.36 10.22
C SER A 1157 -23.91 45.56 11.56
N ALA A 1158 -24.38 44.82 12.56
CA ALA A 1158 -23.71 44.73 13.85
C ALA A 1158 -22.33 44.07 13.75
N LEU A 1159 -21.77 43.75 12.58
CA LEU A 1159 -20.38 43.31 12.44
C LEU A 1159 -19.40 44.47 12.18
N TYR A 1160 -19.90 45.66 11.83
CA TYR A 1160 -19.02 46.79 11.54
C TYR A 1160 -18.51 47.45 12.83
N ASP A 1161 -17.20 47.65 12.89
CA ASP A 1161 -16.51 48.34 13.99
C ASP A 1161 -16.22 49.81 13.60
N VAL A 1162 -15.92 50.67 14.57
CA VAL A 1162 -15.61 52.09 14.37
C VAL A 1162 -14.50 52.31 13.33
N ARG A 1163 -13.49 51.43 13.30
CA ARG A 1163 -12.42 51.48 12.29
C ARG A 1163 -12.97 51.30 10.87
N THR A 1164 -13.83 50.30 10.67
CA THR A 1164 -14.47 50.03 9.37
C THR A 1164 -15.30 51.21 8.92
N ILE A 1165 -16.04 51.85 9.84
CA ILE A 1165 -16.82 53.05 9.53
C ILE A 1165 -15.92 54.21 9.06
N LEU A 1166 -14.81 54.48 9.77
CA LEU A 1166 -13.85 55.52 9.38
C LEU A 1166 -13.21 55.26 8.02
N LEU A 1167 -12.84 54.01 7.73
CA LEU A 1167 -12.28 53.61 6.43
C LEU A 1167 -13.32 53.73 5.31
N SER A 1168 -14.58 53.34 5.55
CA SER A 1168 -15.65 53.49 4.57
C SER A 1168 -15.98 54.95 4.28
N ILE A 1169 -15.94 55.84 5.29
CA ILE A 1169 -16.10 57.28 5.08
C ILE A 1169 -14.89 57.86 4.32
N GLN A 1170 -13.68 57.40 4.60
CA GLN A 1170 -12.48 57.80 3.85
C GLN A 1170 -12.58 57.33 2.38
N ALA A 1171 -13.01 56.09 2.12
CA ALA A 1171 -13.26 55.60 0.77
C ALA A 1171 -14.34 56.41 0.04
N LEU A 1172 -15.42 56.79 0.75
CA LEU A 1172 -16.47 57.65 0.20
C LEU A 1172 -15.92 59.01 -0.28
N LEU A 1173 -14.94 59.59 0.40
CA LEU A 1173 -14.29 60.84 -0.06
C LEU A 1173 -13.53 60.66 -1.38
N GLY A 1174 -13.03 59.47 -1.67
CA GLY A 1174 -12.35 59.18 -2.94
C GLY A 1174 -13.33 58.88 -4.07
N GLU A 1175 -14.41 58.16 -3.76
CA GLU A 1175 -15.41 57.70 -4.73
C GLU A 1175 -16.83 58.07 -4.27
N PRO A 1176 -17.28 59.32 -4.52
CA PRO A 1176 -18.63 59.74 -4.16
C PRO A 1176 -19.70 59.06 -5.02
N ASN A 1177 -20.87 58.84 -4.43
CA ASN A 1177 -22.05 58.43 -5.16
C ASN A 1177 -22.77 59.65 -5.75
N ILE A 1178 -22.54 59.93 -7.03
CA ILE A 1178 -23.10 61.09 -7.74
C ILE A 1178 -24.57 60.88 -8.12
N ASP A 1179 -25.05 59.64 -8.17
CA ASP A 1179 -26.43 59.32 -8.59
C ASP A 1179 -27.48 59.71 -7.52
N SER A 1180 -27.07 59.81 -6.25
CA SER A 1180 -27.93 60.25 -5.14
C SER A 1180 -27.18 61.24 -4.22
N PRO A 1181 -26.94 62.48 -4.70
CA PRO A 1181 -26.16 63.44 -3.94
C PRO A 1181 -27.02 64.13 -2.89
N LEU A 1182 -26.44 64.32 -1.71
CA LEU A 1182 -27.03 65.16 -0.67
C LEU A 1182 -26.73 66.65 -0.91
N ASN A 1183 -25.63 66.94 -1.60
CA ASN A 1183 -25.23 68.26 -2.05
C ASN A 1183 -25.13 68.27 -3.58
N ALA A 1184 -26.21 68.70 -4.24
CA ALA A 1184 -26.32 68.73 -5.69
C ALA A 1184 -25.24 69.61 -6.36
N LEU A 1185 -24.84 70.71 -5.72
CA LEU A 1185 -23.81 71.61 -6.25
C LEU A 1185 -22.43 70.92 -6.29
N ALA A 1186 -22.11 70.15 -5.25
CA ALA A 1186 -20.88 69.36 -5.22
C ALA A 1186 -20.90 68.23 -6.26
N ALA A 1187 -22.05 67.61 -6.50
CA ALA A 1187 -22.21 66.54 -7.49
C ALA A 1187 -22.00 67.03 -8.93
N GLU A 1188 -22.59 68.18 -9.28
CA GLU A 1188 -22.43 68.79 -10.60
C GLU A 1188 -20.97 69.15 -10.89
N LYS A 1189 -20.29 69.75 -9.91
CA LYS A 1189 -18.89 70.18 -10.04
C LYS A 1189 -17.87 69.03 -9.97
N TRP A 1190 -18.25 67.85 -9.50
CA TRP A 1190 -17.34 66.71 -9.33
C TRP A 1190 -16.71 66.24 -10.65
N GLN A 1191 -17.39 66.45 -11.78
CA GLN A 1191 -16.89 66.14 -13.13
C GLN A 1191 -15.59 66.90 -13.47
N VAL A 1192 -15.41 68.12 -12.91
CA VAL A 1192 -14.24 68.98 -13.16
C VAL A 1192 -13.39 69.09 -11.88
N GLN A 1193 -12.47 68.15 -11.71
CA GLN A 1193 -11.67 67.98 -10.48
C GLN A 1193 -10.84 69.21 -10.09
N ASP A 1194 -10.31 69.98 -11.04
CA ASP A 1194 -9.49 71.17 -10.75
C ASP A 1194 -10.30 72.33 -10.16
N GLU A 1195 -11.51 72.59 -10.67
CA GLU A 1195 -12.42 73.59 -10.10
C GLU A 1195 -12.98 73.10 -8.77
N TYR A 1196 -13.33 71.82 -8.70
CA TYR A 1196 -13.82 71.20 -7.48
C TYR A 1196 -12.83 71.34 -6.32
N LYS A 1197 -11.53 71.11 -6.59
CA LYS A 1197 -10.46 71.28 -5.61
C LYS A 1197 -10.37 72.69 -5.05
N LYS A 1198 -10.60 73.73 -5.87
CA LYS A 1198 -10.64 75.13 -5.39
C LYS A 1198 -11.78 75.35 -4.40
N TYR A 1199 -12.98 74.88 -4.71
CA TYR A 1199 -14.15 74.97 -3.82
C TYR A 1199 -13.97 74.19 -2.52
N VAL A 1200 -13.35 73.01 -2.59
CA VAL A 1200 -13.01 72.21 -1.40
C VAL A 1200 -12.07 73.00 -0.48
N LEU A 1201 -11.03 73.64 -1.02
CA LEU A 1201 -10.09 74.45 -0.24
C LEU A 1201 -10.72 75.73 0.32
N GLU A 1202 -11.63 76.38 -0.41
CA GLU A 1202 -12.37 77.56 0.07
C GLU A 1202 -13.36 77.22 1.21
N THR A 1203 -14.00 76.06 1.12
CA THR A 1203 -14.98 75.62 2.11
C THR A 1203 -14.32 75.04 3.35
N TYR A 1204 -13.15 74.44 3.19
CA TYR A 1204 -12.40 73.84 4.28
C TYR A 1204 -11.96 74.90 5.30
N LYS A 1205 -12.38 74.72 6.55
CA LYS A 1205 -11.92 75.49 7.70
C LYS A 1205 -11.40 74.52 8.74
N ASP A 1206 -10.14 74.68 9.12
CA ASP A 1206 -9.58 73.87 10.21
C ASP A 1206 -10.36 74.18 11.49
N ALA A 1207 -10.81 73.12 12.18
CA ALA A 1207 -11.82 73.18 13.23
C ALA A 1207 -11.23 73.03 14.63
#